data_AF-A0A8C6H4M8-F1
#
_entry.id   AF-A0A8C6H4M8-F1
#
_cell.length_a   1.000
_cell.length_b   1.000
_cell.length_c   1.000
_cell.angle_alpha   90.00
_cell.angle_beta   90.00
_cell.angle_gamma   90.00
#
_symmetry.space_group_name_H-M   'P 1'
#
loop_
_entity.id
_entity.type
_entity.pdbx_description
1 polymer ?
#
loop_
_entity_poly.entity_id
_entity_poly.type
_entity_poly.pdbx_seq_one_letter_code
_entity_poly.pdbx_strand_id
1 'polypeptide(L)'
;MNAAASSYPMASLYVGDLHSDVTEAMLYEKFSPAGPVLSIRVCRDMITRRSLGYAYVNFQQPADAERALDTMNFDVMKGKPIRIMWSQRDPSLRKSGVGNVFIKNLDKSIDNKALYDTFSAFGNILSCKVVCDENGSKGYAFVHFETQEAADKAIEKMNGMLLNDRKVFVGRFKSRKEREAELGAKAKEFTNVYIKNFGEEVDDGNLKELFSQFGKTLSVKVMRDSSGKSKGFGFVSYEKHEDANKAVEEMNGKEMSGKAIFVGRAQKKVERQAELKRKFEQLKQERISRYQGVNLYIKNLDDTIDDEKLRKEFSPFGSITSAKVMLEDGRSKGFGFVCFSSPEEATKAVTEMNGRIVGSKPLYVALAQRKEERKAHLTNQYMQRVAGMRALPASAILNQFQPAAGGYFVPAVPQAQGRPPYYTPNQLAQMRPNPRWQQGGRPQGFQGMPSALRQSGPRPALRHLAPTGNAPASRGLPTTAQRVGSECPDRLAMDFGGAGAAQQGLTDSCQSGGVPTAVPNLAPRAAVAAAAPRAVAPYKYASSVRSPHPAIQPLQAPQPAVHVQGQEPLTASMLAAAPPQEQKQMLGERLFPLIQTMHSNLAGKITGMLLEIDNSELLHMLESPESLRSKVDEAVAVLQAHHAKKEAAQKVGTVAAATS
;
A
#
# COMPACT_ATOMS: atom_id res chain seq x y z
N MET A 1 43.98 -5.28 30.68
CA MET A 1 44.79 -4.89 29.49
C MET A 1 44.24 -5.62 28.28
N ASN A 2 44.49 -5.10 27.07
CA ASN A 2 44.05 -5.65 25.79
C ASN A 2 42.52 -5.88 25.66
N ALA A 3 41.76 -4.79 25.69
CA ALA A 3 40.59 -4.73 24.82
C ALA A 3 41.11 -4.57 23.37
N ALA A 4 40.61 -5.38 22.43
CA ALA A 4 40.95 -5.22 21.02
C ALA A 4 40.21 -4.00 20.48
N ALA A 5 40.90 -2.86 20.37
CA ALA A 5 40.33 -1.66 19.79
C ALA A 5 40.05 -1.89 18.29
N SER A 6 38.79 -2.13 17.94
CA SER A 6 38.31 -2.16 16.56
C SER A 6 38.60 -0.80 15.91
N SER A 7 39.71 -0.73 15.17
CA SER A 7 40.24 0.50 14.59
C SER A 7 39.34 0.95 13.44
N TYR A 8 38.26 1.67 13.76
CA TYR A 8 37.45 2.40 12.80
C TYR A 8 38.30 3.56 12.25
N PRO A 9 38.78 3.52 10.99
CA PRO A 9 39.72 4.52 10.46
C PRO A 9 39.05 5.87 10.15
N MET A 10 37.77 6.02 10.51
CA MET A 10 36.99 7.24 10.36
C MET A 10 36.12 7.42 11.61
N ALA A 11 36.12 8.61 12.19
CA ALA A 11 35.27 8.99 13.33
C ALA A 11 33.80 9.21 12.88
N SER A 12 33.22 8.20 12.23
CA SER A 12 31.95 8.24 11.52
C SER A 12 30.87 7.48 12.28
N LEU A 13 29.82 8.20 12.68
CA LEU A 13 28.63 7.64 13.31
C LEU A 13 27.47 7.58 12.32
N TYR A 14 26.72 6.48 12.37
CA TYR A 14 25.37 6.37 11.82
C TYR A 14 24.38 6.83 12.89
N VAL A 15 23.50 7.77 12.55
CA VAL A 15 22.44 8.27 13.44
C VAL A 15 21.09 7.95 12.80
N GLY A 16 20.46 6.88 13.25
CA GLY A 16 19.18 6.37 12.76
C GLY A 16 17.96 6.83 13.56
N ASP A 17 16.79 6.45 13.05
CA ASP A 17 15.46 6.66 13.64
C ASP A 17 15.05 8.13 13.85
N LEU A 18 15.68 9.02 13.08
CA LEU A 18 15.39 10.46 13.04
C LEU A 18 13.96 10.78 12.59
N HIS A 19 13.39 11.87 13.13
CA HIS A 19 12.17 12.45 12.58
C HIS A 19 12.38 12.93 11.13
N SER A 20 11.32 12.92 10.31
CA SER A 20 11.39 13.31 8.88
C SER A 20 11.93 14.73 8.66
N ASP A 21 11.74 15.58 9.67
CA ASP A 21 12.01 17.02 9.64
C ASP A 21 13.23 17.38 10.50
N VAL A 22 14.04 16.39 10.89
CA VAL A 22 15.40 16.66 11.40
C VAL A 22 16.23 17.21 10.24
N THR A 23 16.95 18.30 10.52
CA THR A 23 17.89 18.91 9.58
C THR A 23 19.32 18.71 10.04
N GLU A 24 20.22 18.90 9.08
CA GLU A 24 21.67 18.91 9.21
C GLU A 24 22.11 19.89 10.31
N ALA A 25 21.43 21.04 10.43
CA ALA A 25 21.68 22.04 11.47
C ALA A 25 21.27 21.57 12.88
N MET A 26 20.10 20.92 13.04
CA MET A 26 19.69 20.38 14.35
C MET A 26 20.64 19.28 14.85
N LEU A 27 21.17 18.47 13.93
CA LEU A 27 22.20 17.49 14.26
C LEU A 27 23.52 18.17 14.65
N TYR A 28 23.91 19.26 13.99
CA TYR A 28 25.11 20.01 14.36
C TYR A 28 25.00 20.62 15.76
N GLU A 29 23.87 21.27 16.06
CA GLU A 29 23.56 21.78 17.39
C GLU A 29 23.62 20.66 18.45
N LYS A 30 23.00 19.51 18.17
CA LYS A 30 23.00 18.38 19.10
C LYS A 30 24.39 17.75 19.32
N PHE A 31 25.21 17.62 18.28
CA PHE A 31 26.50 16.90 18.33
C PHE A 31 27.73 17.78 18.60
N SER A 32 27.66 19.10 18.37
CA SER A 32 28.79 20.00 18.65
C SER A 32 29.29 20.01 20.11
N PRO A 33 28.48 19.76 21.17
CA PRO A 33 28.99 19.59 22.53
C PRO A 33 29.84 18.33 22.72
N ALA A 34 29.70 17.32 21.86
CA ALA A 34 30.55 16.13 21.88
C ALA A 34 31.91 16.36 21.22
N GLY A 35 32.09 17.40 20.39
CA GLY A 35 33.38 17.78 19.82
C GLY A 35 33.29 18.38 18.41
N PRO A 36 34.42 18.73 17.78
CA PRO A 36 34.45 19.31 16.43
C PRO A 36 33.88 18.34 15.38
N VAL A 37 32.72 18.69 14.84
CA VAL A 37 32.05 17.94 13.77
C VAL A 37 32.61 18.39 12.40
N LEU A 38 33.22 17.46 11.67
CA LEU A 38 33.82 17.68 10.35
C LEU A 38 32.76 17.71 9.24
N SER A 39 31.73 16.86 9.30
CA SER A 39 30.58 16.95 8.38
C SER A 39 29.34 16.19 8.87
N ILE A 40 28.16 16.65 8.44
CA ILE A 40 26.88 15.99 8.66
C ILE A 40 26.16 15.80 7.32
N ARG A 41 25.52 14.64 7.14
CA ARG A 41 24.71 14.32 5.96
C ARG A 41 23.44 13.60 6.38
N VAL A 42 22.29 14.28 6.36
CA VAL A 42 20.99 13.59 6.43
C VAL A 42 20.77 12.86 5.11
N CYS A 43 20.50 11.56 5.16
CA CYS A 43 20.20 10.80 3.97
C CYS A 43 18.74 11.03 3.56
N ARG A 44 18.56 11.53 2.34
CA ARG A 44 17.28 11.92 1.76
C ARG A 44 17.07 11.14 0.47
N ASP A 45 15.82 10.74 0.21
CA ASP A 45 15.42 10.09 -1.02
C ASP A 45 15.75 10.97 -2.25
N MET A 46 16.32 10.37 -3.31
CA MET A 46 16.88 11.12 -4.42
C MET A 46 15.81 11.87 -5.24
N ILE A 47 14.60 11.30 -5.35
CA ILE A 47 13.50 11.81 -6.16
C ILE A 47 12.64 12.77 -5.35
N THR A 48 12.20 12.34 -4.17
CA THR A 48 11.22 13.05 -3.33
C THR A 48 11.84 13.98 -2.28
N ARG A 49 13.18 13.94 -2.10
CA ARG A 49 13.96 14.70 -1.09
C ARG A 49 13.53 14.50 0.38
N ARG A 50 12.60 13.56 0.64
CA ARG A 50 12.15 13.16 1.97
C ARG A 50 13.30 12.51 2.73
N SER A 51 13.45 12.81 4.03
CA SER A 51 14.42 12.11 4.88
C SER A 51 14.14 10.61 4.91
N LEU A 52 15.18 9.79 4.79
CA LEU A 52 15.14 8.34 4.94
C LEU A 52 15.16 7.90 6.43
N GLY A 53 15.08 8.86 7.36
CA GLY A 53 15.08 8.60 8.81
C GLY A 53 16.46 8.33 9.40
N TYR A 54 17.54 8.64 8.68
CA TYR A 54 18.90 8.52 9.20
C TYR A 54 19.87 9.56 8.61
N ALA A 55 20.98 9.77 9.30
CA ALA A 55 22.09 10.62 8.91
C ALA A 55 23.44 9.96 9.18
N TYR A 56 24.51 10.52 8.62
CA TYR A 56 25.88 10.27 9.04
C TYR A 56 26.48 11.54 9.64
N VAL A 57 27.21 11.38 10.74
CA VAL A 57 27.94 12.44 11.45
C VAL A 57 29.40 12.03 11.53
N ASN A 58 30.30 12.87 11.01
CA ASN A 58 31.74 12.64 11.02
C ASN A 58 32.40 13.66 11.96
N PHE A 59 33.10 13.18 12.98
CA PHE A 59 33.89 14.01 13.88
C PHE A 59 35.32 14.20 13.38
N GLN A 60 36.04 15.16 13.95
CA GLN A 60 37.46 15.37 13.69
C GLN A 60 38.36 14.33 14.38
N GLN A 61 37.91 13.75 15.50
CA GLN A 61 38.64 12.76 16.31
C GLN A 61 37.74 11.57 16.69
N PRO A 62 38.25 10.32 16.75
CA PRO A 62 37.47 9.16 17.18
C PRO A 62 36.91 9.27 18.60
N ALA A 63 37.66 9.83 19.54
CA ALA A 63 37.24 10.01 20.94
C ALA A 63 36.06 11.00 21.12
N ASP A 64 35.82 11.88 20.14
CA ASP A 64 34.64 12.75 20.13
C ASP A 64 33.40 12.00 19.62
N ALA A 65 33.58 11.09 18.66
CA ALA A 65 32.54 10.19 18.18
C ALA A 65 32.15 9.14 19.23
N GLU A 66 33.12 8.61 19.98
CA GLU A 66 32.91 7.73 21.13
C GLU A 66 32.13 8.47 22.24
N ARG A 67 32.58 9.67 22.62
CA ARG A 67 31.85 10.53 23.58
C ARG A 67 30.43 10.87 23.14
N ALA A 68 30.18 11.07 21.84
CA ALA A 68 28.84 11.24 21.28
C ALA A 68 27.99 9.97 21.34
N LEU A 69 28.58 8.80 21.07
CA LEU A 69 27.93 7.49 21.14
C LEU A 69 27.50 7.14 22.56
N ASP A 70 28.32 7.44 23.56
CA ASP A 70 28.00 7.12 24.96
C ASP A 70 27.04 8.14 25.60
N THR A 71 27.21 9.43 25.29
CA THR A 71 26.47 10.51 25.98
C THR A 71 25.13 10.86 25.33
N MET A 72 24.98 10.65 24.02
CA MET A 72 23.84 11.17 23.24
C MET A 72 22.95 10.10 22.59
N ASN A 73 23.21 8.81 22.84
CA ASN A 73 22.37 7.76 22.27
C ASN A 73 21.00 7.73 22.96
N PHE A 74 19.96 7.42 22.20
CA PHE A 74 18.56 7.42 22.61
C PHE A 74 17.95 8.80 22.96
N ASP A 75 18.71 9.89 22.83
CA ASP A 75 18.21 11.25 23.03
C ASP A 75 17.01 11.59 22.14
N VAL A 76 16.00 12.25 22.71
CA VAL A 76 14.74 12.52 22.01
C VAL A 76 14.85 13.78 21.14
N MET A 77 14.84 13.63 19.82
CA MET A 77 14.75 14.71 18.84
C MET A 77 13.41 14.68 18.11
N LYS A 78 12.64 15.78 18.16
CA LYS A 78 11.29 15.91 17.58
C LYS A 78 10.39 14.70 17.91
N GLY A 79 10.36 14.33 19.19
CA GLY A 79 9.52 13.24 19.72
C GLY A 79 9.99 11.81 19.37
N LYS A 80 11.19 11.63 18.80
CA LYS A 80 11.77 10.30 18.52
C LYS A 80 13.16 10.16 19.13
N PRO A 81 13.46 9.06 19.85
CA PRO A 81 14.81 8.78 20.33
C PRO A 81 15.73 8.49 19.14
N ILE A 82 16.86 9.18 19.05
CA ILE A 82 17.88 8.95 18.02
C ILE A 82 18.68 7.69 18.34
N ARG A 83 19.04 6.89 17.33
CA ARG A 83 19.78 5.65 17.52
C ARG A 83 21.16 5.75 16.88
N ILE A 84 22.17 5.98 17.70
CA ILE A 84 23.58 6.15 17.29
C ILE A 84 24.26 4.78 17.23
N MET A 85 25.10 4.58 16.22
CA MET A 85 25.96 3.42 16.00
C MET A 85 27.26 3.85 15.31
N TRP A 86 28.32 3.04 15.38
CA TRP A 86 29.45 3.18 14.45
C TRP A 86 29.01 2.94 12.99
N SER A 87 29.56 3.71 12.04
CA SER A 87 29.11 3.72 10.65
C SER A 87 29.63 2.53 9.83
N GLN A 88 28.96 1.38 9.90
CA GLN A 88 29.31 0.23 9.05
C GLN A 88 28.99 0.48 7.56
N ARG A 89 30.01 0.41 6.69
CA ARG A 89 29.84 0.56 5.23
C ARG A 89 29.37 -0.73 4.57
N ASP A 90 29.89 -1.89 5.00
CA ASP A 90 29.65 -3.16 4.33
C ASP A 90 28.17 -3.57 4.30
N PRO A 91 27.61 -3.93 3.13
CA PRO A 91 26.26 -4.47 3.05
C PRO A 91 26.12 -5.85 3.70
N SER A 92 27.20 -6.64 3.74
CA SER A 92 27.24 -7.99 4.32
C SER A 92 27.04 -7.95 5.83
N LEU A 93 27.91 -7.23 6.56
CA LEU A 93 27.82 -7.08 8.02
C LEU A 93 26.51 -6.40 8.47
N ARG A 94 25.97 -5.47 7.67
CA ARG A 94 24.64 -4.86 7.91
C ARG A 94 23.44 -5.77 7.65
N LYS A 95 23.60 -6.87 6.88
CA LYS A 95 22.51 -7.79 6.49
C LYS A 95 22.64 -9.21 7.07
N SER A 96 23.77 -9.54 7.70
CA SER A 96 24.12 -10.88 8.15
C SER A 96 23.12 -11.53 9.10
N GLY A 97 22.39 -10.73 9.89
CA GLY A 97 21.48 -11.21 10.94
C GLY A 97 22.19 -11.71 12.21
N VAL A 98 23.50 -11.96 12.15
CA VAL A 98 24.36 -12.34 13.29
C VAL A 98 24.23 -11.30 14.41
N GLY A 99 24.27 -11.75 15.67
CA GLY A 99 24.15 -10.87 16.86
C GLY A 99 22.76 -10.31 17.13
N ASN A 100 21.77 -10.46 16.22
CA ASN A 100 20.44 -9.88 16.40
C ASN A 100 19.53 -10.75 17.29
N VAL A 101 19.10 -10.16 18.40
CA VAL A 101 18.13 -10.68 19.36
C VAL A 101 16.81 -9.91 19.22
N PHE A 102 15.69 -10.63 19.29
CA PHE A 102 14.34 -10.11 19.37
C PHE A 102 13.79 -10.36 20.78
N ILE A 103 13.22 -9.31 21.37
CA ILE A 103 12.64 -9.33 22.72
C ILE A 103 11.15 -8.99 22.61
N LYS A 104 10.28 -9.79 23.22
CA LYS A 104 8.82 -9.67 23.17
C LYS A 104 8.23 -9.76 24.58
N ASN A 105 7.07 -9.14 24.79
CA ASN A 105 6.41 -9.01 26.09
C ASN A 105 7.24 -8.19 27.10
N LEU A 106 8.03 -7.24 26.56
CA LEU A 106 8.69 -6.20 27.34
C LEU A 106 7.63 -5.30 27.99
N ASP A 107 7.86 -4.82 29.21
CA ASP A 107 6.95 -3.83 29.79
C ASP A 107 7.02 -2.48 29.05
N LYS A 108 5.92 -1.72 29.09
CA LYS A 108 5.80 -0.43 28.41
C LYS A 108 6.63 0.69 29.04
N SER A 109 7.02 0.56 30.31
CA SER A 109 7.91 1.49 31.01
C SER A 109 9.38 1.39 30.57
N ILE A 110 9.78 0.27 29.97
CA ILE A 110 11.18 0.03 29.59
C ILE A 110 11.48 0.77 28.29
N ASP A 111 12.39 1.73 28.39
CA ASP A 111 12.88 2.55 27.29
C ASP A 111 14.13 1.95 26.63
N ASN A 112 14.74 2.68 25.70
CA ASN A 112 15.96 2.20 25.03
C ASN A 112 17.17 2.17 25.96
N LYS A 113 17.29 3.12 26.91
CA LYS A 113 18.43 3.19 27.82
C LYS A 113 18.38 2.07 28.84
N ALA A 114 17.26 1.86 29.53
CA ALA A 114 17.11 0.74 30.48
C ALA A 114 17.30 -0.62 29.79
N LEU A 115 16.89 -0.75 28.52
CA LEU A 115 17.17 -1.94 27.71
C LEU A 115 18.67 -2.12 27.42
N TYR A 116 19.37 -1.05 27.03
CA TYR A 116 20.82 -1.08 26.82
C TYR A 116 21.55 -1.46 28.12
N ASP A 117 21.26 -0.74 29.21
CA ASP A 117 21.85 -0.96 30.53
C ASP A 117 21.68 -2.43 30.96
N THR A 118 20.46 -2.98 30.84
CA THR A 118 20.14 -4.39 31.18
C THR A 118 20.91 -5.40 30.33
N PHE A 119 20.94 -5.21 29.01
CA PHE A 119 21.50 -6.23 28.11
C PHE A 119 23.02 -6.09 27.90
N SER A 120 23.63 -4.96 28.24
CA SER A 120 25.08 -4.73 28.16
C SER A 120 25.90 -5.78 28.93
N ALA A 121 25.33 -6.33 30.01
CA ALA A 121 25.94 -7.37 30.85
C ALA A 121 26.21 -8.70 30.12
N PHE A 122 25.64 -8.93 28.91
CA PHE A 122 25.88 -10.12 28.11
C PHE A 122 26.96 -9.94 27.02
N GLY A 123 27.35 -8.69 26.73
CA GLY A 123 28.37 -8.33 25.74
C GLY A 123 28.10 -6.98 25.07
N ASN A 124 29.04 -6.54 24.24
CA ASN A 124 28.96 -5.26 23.54
C ASN A 124 27.72 -5.16 22.63
N ILE A 125 26.92 -4.11 22.81
CA ILE A 125 25.71 -3.81 22.04
C ILE A 125 26.04 -2.74 21.00
N LEU A 126 26.09 -3.12 19.72
CA LEU A 126 26.23 -2.16 18.62
C LEU A 126 24.93 -1.38 18.37
N SER A 127 23.78 -1.92 18.78
CA SER A 127 22.50 -1.21 18.71
C SER A 127 21.41 -1.86 19.57
N CYS A 128 20.53 -1.07 20.18
CA CYS A 128 19.24 -1.56 20.64
C CYS A 128 18.11 -0.60 20.26
N LYS A 129 16.87 -1.10 20.27
CA LYS A 129 15.67 -0.34 19.95
C LYS A 129 14.41 -0.95 20.54
N VAL A 130 13.74 -0.24 21.43
CA VAL A 130 12.32 -0.46 21.76
C VAL A 130 11.47 0.12 20.63
N VAL A 131 10.45 -0.61 20.18
CA VAL A 131 9.55 -0.09 19.13
C VAL A 131 8.34 0.57 19.77
N CYS A 132 8.19 1.87 19.53
CA CYS A 132 7.04 2.66 19.95
C CYS A 132 6.07 2.97 18.80
N ASP A 133 4.84 3.33 19.15
CA ASP A 133 3.92 4.10 18.32
C ASP A 133 3.51 5.40 19.04
N GLU A 134 2.50 6.08 18.50
CA GLU A 134 1.90 7.31 19.03
C GLU A 134 1.30 7.13 20.43
N ASN A 135 1.11 5.88 20.89
CA ASN A 135 0.63 5.52 22.24
C ASN A 135 1.74 4.89 23.11
N GLY A 136 3.02 5.07 22.74
CA GLY A 136 4.18 4.61 23.51
C GLY A 136 4.72 3.24 23.08
N SER A 137 5.37 2.52 24.01
CA SER A 137 6.02 1.23 23.70
C SER A 137 5.00 0.16 23.28
N LYS A 138 5.33 -0.59 22.20
CA LYS A 138 4.58 -1.76 21.73
C LYS A 138 4.89 -3.05 22.51
N GLY A 139 5.73 -2.98 23.56
CA GLY A 139 6.12 -4.15 24.36
C GLY A 139 7.01 -5.15 23.62
N TYR A 140 7.79 -4.68 22.64
CA TYR A 140 8.83 -5.46 21.98
C TYR A 140 10.01 -4.59 21.54
N ALA A 141 11.18 -5.21 21.45
CA ALA A 141 12.43 -4.56 21.15
C ALA A 141 13.38 -5.45 20.34
N PHE A 142 14.45 -4.84 19.83
CA PHE A 142 15.56 -5.51 19.16
C PHE A 142 16.87 -5.10 19.83
N VAL A 143 17.80 -6.04 19.97
CA VAL A 143 19.18 -5.80 20.44
C VAL A 143 20.13 -6.45 19.42
N HIS A 144 21.18 -5.76 19.04
CA HIS A 144 22.22 -6.24 18.15
C HIS A 144 23.54 -6.24 18.91
N PHE A 145 23.99 -7.42 19.29
CA PHE A 145 25.31 -7.63 19.87
C PHE A 145 26.39 -7.70 18.80
N GLU A 146 27.61 -7.30 19.15
CA GLU A 146 28.78 -7.42 18.27
C GLU A 146 29.11 -8.89 17.92
N THR A 147 28.84 -9.83 18.84
CA THR A 147 29.10 -11.25 18.65
C THR A 147 27.82 -12.08 18.75
N GLN A 148 27.77 -13.21 18.02
CA GLN A 148 26.68 -14.17 18.15
C GLN A 148 26.65 -14.79 19.55
N GLU A 149 27.82 -15.02 20.17
CA GLU A 149 27.89 -15.58 21.51
C GLU A 149 27.20 -14.72 22.57
N ALA A 150 27.37 -13.40 22.52
CA ALA A 150 26.68 -12.49 23.44
C ALA A 150 25.16 -12.55 23.24
N ALA A 151 24.70 -12.63 21.99
CA ALA A 151 23.30 -12.82 21.66
C ALA A 151 22.73 -14.16 22.18
N ASP A 152 23.45 -15.27 22.00
CA ASP A 152 23.03 -16.58 22.49
C ASP A 152 23.06 -16.65 24.03
N LYS A 153 24.09 -16.12 24.69
CA LYS A 153 24.18 -15.98 26.16
C LYS A 153 23.04 -15.14 26.74
N ALA A 154 22.63 -14.06 26.05
CA ALA A 154 21.48 -13.25 26.42
C ALA A 154 20.15 -13.99 26.23
N ILE A 155 20.00 -14.79 25.17
CA ILE A 155 18.83 -15.64 24.93
C ILE A 155 18.70 -16.70 26.03
N GLU A 156 19.75 -17.46 26.30
CA GLU A 156 19.74 -18.54 27.31
C GLU A 156 19.38 -18.04 28.71
N LYS A 157 19.91 -16.87 29.11
CA LYS A 157 19.71 -16.34 30.46
C LYS A 157 18.43 -15.52 30.62
N MET A 158 18.06 -14.68 29.65
CA MET A 158 16.93 -13.75 29.80
C MET A 158 15.59 -14.29 29.28
N ASN A 159 15.59 -15.35 28.45
CA ASN A 159 14.34 -15.87 27.90
C ASN A 159 13.48 -16.51 28.99
N GLY A 160 12.37 -15.86 29.34
CA GLY A 160 11.47 -16.29 30.41
C GLY A 160 11.77 -15.70 31.78
N MET A 161 12.72 -14.77 31.91
CA MET A 161 12.88 -13.96 33.13
C MET A 161 11.80 -12.88 33.26
N LEU A 162 11.63 -12.37 34.48
CA LEU A 162 10.75 -11.24 34.79
C LEU A 162 11.52 -9.91 34.66
N LEU A 163 10.94 -8.96 33.93
CA LEU A 163 11.40 -7.58 33.78
C LEU A 163 10.20 -6.66 33.97
N ASN A 164 10.21 -5.85 35.03
CA ASN A 164 9.07 -5.05 35.52
C ASN A 164 7.77 -5.90 35.54
N ASP A 165 7.81 -7.00 36.29
CA ASP A 165 6.76 -8.02 36.47
C ASP A 165 6.26 -8.72 35.20
N ARG A 166 6.82 -8.45 34.02
CA ARG A 166 6.50 -9.19 32.80
C ARG A 166 7.53 -10.25 32.49
N LYS A 167 7.05 -11.47 32.22
CA LYS A 167 7.86 -12.56 31.67
C LYS A 167 8.22 -12.24 30.22
N VAL A 168 9.46 -11.80 29.99
CA VAL A 168 9.94 -11.50 28.62
C VAL A 168 10.24 -12.78 27.86
N PHE A 169 10.01 -12.75 26.56
CA PHE A 169 10.51 -13.76 25.62
C PHE A 169 11.70 -13.17 24.88
N VAL A 170 12.81 -13.90 24.85
CA VAL A 170 14.07 -13.49 24.21
C VAL A 170 14.49 -14.59 23.25
N GLY A 171 14.79 -14.25 22.00
CA GLY A 171 15.13 -15.24 20.98
C GLY A 171 15.84 -14.61 19.78
N ARG A 172 16.38 -15.44 18.88
CA ARG A 172 17.05 -14.97 17.67
C ARG A 172 16.08 -14.16 16.78
N PHE A 173 16.57 -13.05 16.23
CA PHE A 173 15.78 -12.22 15.33
C PHE A 173 15.42 -12.97 14.04
N LYS A 174 14.12 -13.03 13.75
CA LYS A 174 13.58 -13.54 12.48
C LYS A 174 13.04 -12.41 11.61
N SER A 175 13.41 -12.41 10.34
CA SER A 175 13.00 -11.37 9.40
C SER A 175 11.47 -11.34 9.22
N ARG A 176 10.89 -10.22 8.77
CA ARG A 176 9.44 -10.15 8.55
C ARG A 176 8.97 -11.22 7.54
N LYS A 177 9.68 -11.33 6.41
CA LYS A 177 9.40 -12.30 5.34
C LYS A 177 9.48 -13.76 5.83
N GLU A 178 10.49 -14.07 6.65
CA GLU A 178 10.66 -15.38 7.27
C GLU A 178 9.53 -15.70 8.27
N ARG A 179 9.17 -14.76 9.14
CA ARG A 179 8.05 -14.95 10.10
C ARG A 179 6.72 -15.11 9.38
N GLU A 180 6.47 -14.36 8.30
CA GLU A 180 5.28 -14.51 7.47
C GLU A 180 5.27 -15.85 6.71
N ALA A 181 6.43 -16.36 6.29
CA ALA A 181 6.56 -17.70 5.71
C ALA A 181 6.34 -18.82 6.74
N GLU A 182 6.91 -18.72 7.95
CA GLU A 182 6.74 -19.71 9.02
C GLU A 182 5.30 -19.75 9.54
N LEU A 183 4.68 -18.58 9.75
CA LEU A 183 3.24 -18.50 10.07
C LEU A 183 2.37 -18.98 8.91
N GLY A 184 2.76 -18.72 7.66
CA GLY A 184 2.09 -19.22 6.46
C GLY A 184 2.20 -20.74 6.28
N ALA A 185 3.27 -21.36 6.77
CA ALA A 185 3.41 -22.81 6.85
C ALA A 185 2.55 -23.40 7.99
N LYS A 186 2.65 -22.84 9.20
CA LYS A 186 1.84 -23.25 10.36
C LYS A 186 0.34 -23.01 10.20
N ALA A 187 -0.07 -22.11 9.30
CA ALA A 187 -1.48 -21.93 8.90
C ALA A 187 -1.93 -22.87 7.76
N LYS A 188 -1.00 -23.61 7.13
CA LYS A 188 -1.30 -24.76 6.27
C LYS A 188 -1.35 -26.05 7.05
N GLU A 189 -0.57 -26.20 8.12
CA GLU A 189 -0.66 -27.32 9.05
C GLU A 189 -2.11 -27.52 9.53
N PHE A 190 -2.68 -28.68 9.24
CA PHE A 190 -4.00 -29.11 9.70
C PHE A 190 -3.95 -30.57 10.18
N THR A 191 -4.56 -30.82 11.33
CA THR A 191 -4.81 -32.17 11.85
C THR A 191 -6.24 -32.65 11.59
N ASN A 192 -7.14 -31.72 11.26
CA ASN A 192 -8.57 -32.00 11.09
C ASN A 192 -8.92 -32.17 9.62
N VAL A 193 -9.43 -33.35 9.29
CA VAL A 193 -9.86 -33.78 7.95
C VAL A 193 -11.39 -33.83 7.93
N TYR A 194 -11.98 -33.33 6.85
CA TYR A 194 -13.40 -33.47 6.51
C TYR A 194 -13.54 -34.51 5.40
N ILE A 195 -14.41 -35.48 5.61
CA ILE A 195 -14.69 -36.57 4.68
C ILE A 195 -16.16 -36.51 4.27
N LYS A 196 -16.46 -36.69 2.98
CA LYS A 196 -17.82 -36.68 2.43
C LYS A 196 -18.01 -37.83 1.44
N ASN A 197 -19.26 -38.22 1.24
CA ASN A 197 -19.74 -39.09 0.15
C ASN A 197 -19.43 -40.59 0.32
N PHE A 198 -19.11 -41.04 1.54
CA PHE A 198 -18.83 -42.45 1.87
C PHE A 198 -20.07 -43.38 1.89
N GLY A 199 -21.28 -42.82 1.85
CA GLY A 199 -22.56 -43.56 1.97
C GLY A 199 -23.36 -43.14 3.21
N GLU A 200 -24.51 -43.77 3.42
CA GLU A 200 -25.32 -43.58 4.64
C GLU A 200 -25.06 -44.70 5.68
N GLU A 201 -24.61 -45.87 5.23
CA GLU A 201 -24.28 -47.05 6.06
C GLU A 201 -23.04 -46.87 6.94
N VAL A 202 -22.09 -46.00 6.54
CA VAL A 202 -20.80 -45.85 7.23
C VAL A 202 -20.97 -45.05 8.52
N ASP A 203 -20.64 -45.69 9.63
CA ASP A 203 -20.76 -45.16 10.98
C ASP A 203 -19.44 -44.61 11.55
N ASP A 204 -19.49 -44.12 12.79
CA ASP A 204 -18.34 -43.54 13.49
C ASP A 204 -17.20 -44.56 13.75
N GLY A 205 -17.52 -45.85 13.87
CA GLY A 205 -16.59 -46.96 14.02
C GLY A 205 -15.93 -47.34 12.70
N ASN A 206 -16.72 -47.59 11.65
CA ASN A 206 -16.21 -47.90 10.31
C ASN A 206 -15.32 -46.76 9.77
N LEU A 207 -15.73 -45.50 9.97
CA LEU A 207 -14.93 -44.35 9.58
C LEU A 207 -13.63 -44.25 10.39
N LYS A 208 -13.63 -44.65 11.67
CA LYS A 208 -12.43 -44.68 12.50
C LYS A 208 -11.45 -45.76 12.07
N GLU A 209 -11.95 -46.97 11.81
CA GLU A 209 -11.15 -48.09 11.29
C GLU A 209 -10.46 -47.70 9.99
N LEU A 210 -11.24 -47.29 8.97
CA LEU A 210 -10.78 -46.91 7.65
C LEU A 210 -9.74 -45.78 7.63
N PHE A 211 -9.83 -44.82 8.56
CA PHE A 211 -8.91 -43.69 8.64
C PHE A 211 -7.77 -43.86 9.66
N SER A 212 -7.80 -44.89 10.50
CA SER A 212 -6.71 -45.21 11.45
C SER A 212 -5.43 -45.71 10.77
N GLN A 213 -5.54 -46.30 9.57
CA GLN A 213 -4.39 -46.78 8.79
C GLN A 213 -3.41 -45.67 8.37
N PHE A 214 -3.85 -44.41 8.32
CA PHE A 214 -3.00 -43.26 7.95
C PHE A 214 -2.26 -42.65 9.14
N GLY A 215 -2.65 -42.98 10.38
CA GLY A 215 -2.05 -42.45 11.59
C GLY A 215 -3.04 -42.36 12.76
N LYS A 216 -2.54 -41.91 13.90
CA LYS A 216 -3.28 -41.95 15.18
C LYS A 216 -4.40 -40.90 15.20
N THR A 217 -5.64 -41.37 15.19
CA THR A 217 -6.84 -40.53 15.26
C THR A 217 -7.21 -40.20 16.71
N LEU A 218 -7.29 -38.91 17.04
CA LEU A 218 -7.71 -38.37 18.34
C LEU A 218 -9.23 -38.34 18.48
N SER A 219 -9.94 -38.05 17.39
CA SER A 219 -11.41 -37.95 17.36
C SER A 219 -11.92 -38.31 15.98
N VAL A 220 -13.00 -39.08 15.90
CA VAL A 220 -13.73 -39.39 14.67
C VAL A 220 -15.20 -39.15 14.93
N LYS A 221 -15.91 -38.50 14.00
CA LYS A 221 -17.34 -38.22 14.13
C LYS A 221 -18.06 -38.11 12.79
N VAL A 222 -19.02 -38.99 12.55
CA VAL A 222 -20.01 -38.89 11.47
C VAL A 222 -21.09 -37.89 11.88
N MET A 223 -21.44 -37.00 10.95
CA MET A 223 -22.54 -36.06 11.17
C MET A 223 -23.86 -36.72 10.78
N ARG A 224 -24.68 -37.03 11.78
CA ARG A 224 -26.02 -37.58 11.63
C ARG A 224 -27.08 -36.47 11.63
N ASP A 225 -28.25 -36.74 11.09
CA ASP A 225 -29.40 -35.82 11.07
C ASP A 225 -30.31 -36.02 12.30
N SER A 226 -31.37 -35.21 12.45
CA SER A 226 -32.31 -35.34 13.58
C SER A 226 -33.03 -36.69 13.62
N SER A 227 -33.10 -37.39 12.49
CA SER A 227 -33.63 -38.76 12.35
C SER A 227 -32.59 -39.87 12.63
N GLY A 228 -31.38 -39.52 13.09
CA GLY A 228 -30.30 -40.48 13.38
C GLY A 228 -29.54 -41.01 12.15
N LYS A 229 -30.07 -40.81 10.94
CA LYS A 229 -29.42 -41.18 9.68
C LYS A 229 -28.13 -40.40 9.45
N SER A 230 -27.12 -41.02 8.85
CA SER A 230 -25.89 -40.35 8.43
C SER A 230 -26.17 -39.30 7.35
N LYS A 231 -25.55 -38.12 7.44
CA LYS A 231 -25.63 -37.08 6.40
C LYS A 231 -24.60 -37.28 5.28
N GLY A 232 -23.95 -38.45 5.24
CA GLY A 232 -22.91 -38.79 4.27
C GLY A 232 -21.65 -37.93 4.38
N PHE A 233 -21.35 -37.39 5.58
CA PHE A 233 -20.11 -36.69 5.86
C PHE A 233 -19.71 -36.78 7.33
N GLY A 234 -18.42 -36.61 7.60
CA GLY A 234 -17.84 -36.70 8.94
C GLY A 234 -16.50 -35.97 9.04
N PHE A 235 -15.91 -36.02 10.22
CA PHE A 235 -14.63 -35.41 10.56
C PHE A 235 -13.72 -36.42 11.24
N VAL A 236 -12.44 -36.38 10.90
CA VAL A 236 -11.36 -37.11 11.57
C VAL A 236 -10.32 -36.09 12.03
N SER A 237 -9.86 -36.23 13.28
CA SER A 237 -8.79 -35.43 13.87
C SER A 237 -7.59 -36.33 14.15
N TYR A 238 -6.42 -35.99 13.62
CA TYR A 238 -5.17 -36.71 13.83
C TYR A 238 -4.29 -36.05 14.91
N GLU A 239 -3.34 -36.80 15.45
CA GLU A 239 -2.32 -36.24 16.34
C GLU A 239 -1.27 -35.38 15.58
N LYS A 240 -1.04 -35.69 14.29
CA LYS A 240 -0.03 -35.04 13.44
C LYS A 240 -0.62 -34.51 12.14
N HIS A 241 -0.01 -33.46 11.60
CA HIS A 241 -0.37 -32.91 10.28
C HIS A 241 -0.03 -33.88 9.13
N GLU A 242 1.09 -34.58 9.20
CA GLU A 242 1.54 -35.52 8.16
C GLU A 242 0.51 -36.63 7.92
N ASP A 243 -0.06 -37.19 8.98
CA ASP A 243 -1.06 -38.25 8.93
C ASP A 243 -2.37 -37.75 8.30
N ALA A 244 -2.76 -36.51 8.63
CA ALA A 244 -3.89 -35.83 8.02
C ALA A 244 -3.68 -35.51 6.52
N ASN A 245 -2.44 -35.19 6.10
CA ASN A 245 -2.11 -35.03 4.68
C ASN A 245 -2.19 -36.36 3.93
N LYS A 246 -1.55 -37.44 4.44
CA LYS A 246 -1.61 -38.78 3.83
C LYS A 246 -3.06 -39.25 3.63
N ALA A 247 -3.90 -39.06 4.65
CA ALA A 247 -5.33 -39.36 4.58
C ALA A 247 -6.06 -38.54 3.50
N VAL A 248 -5.69 -37.27 3.29
CA VAL A 248 -6.26 -36.43 2.22
C VAL A 248 -5.76 -36.87 0.85
N GLU A 249 -4.46 -37.08 0.69
CA GLU A 249 -3.83 -37.41 -0.60
C GLU A 249 -4.23 -38.80 -1.11
N GLU A 250 -4.30 -39.80 -0.24
CA GLU A 250 -4.55 -41.19 -0.66
C GLU A 250 -6.04 -41.58 -0.70
N MET A 251 -6.93 -40.88 0.03
CA MET A 251 -8.36 -41.23 0.06
C MET A 251 -9.25 -40.30 -0.79
N ASN A 252 -8.82 -39.08 -1.09
CA ASN A 252 -9.62 -38.16 -1.89
C ASN A 252 -9.77 -38.65 -3.34
N GLY A 253 -10.99 -39.05 -3.72
CA GLY A 253 -11.32 -39.55 -5.06
C GLY A 253 -11.48 -41.07 -5.16
N LYS A 254 -11.13 -41.85 -4.13
CA LYS A 254 -11.41 -43.30 -4.11
C LYS A 254 -12.92 -43.56 -4.11
N GLU A 255 -13.37 -44.63 -4.77
CA GLU A 255 -14.79 -44.99 -4.76
C GLU A 255 -15.17 -45.80 -3.51
N MET A 256 -16.29 -45.43 -2.89
CA MET A 256 -16.90 -46.15 -1.78
C MET A 256 -18.42 -46.04 -1.91
N SER A 257 -19.17 -47.11 -1.65
CA SER A 257 -20.65 -47.11 -1.76
C SER A 257 -21.17 -46.60 -3.13
N GLY A 258 -20.45 -46.92 -4.21
CA GLY A 258 -20.77 -46.50 -5.59
C GLY A 258 -20.55 -45.01 -5.89
N LYS A 259 -19.75 -44.29 -5.08
CA LYS A 259 -19.48 -42.85 -5.25
C LYS A 259 -18.04 -42.51 -4.88
N ALA A 260 -17.41 -41.58 -5.59
CA ALA A 260 -16.10 -41.06 -5.20
C ALA A 260 -16.18 -40.27 -3.88
N ILE A 261 -15.41 -40.67 -2.87
CA ILE A 261 -15.33 -39.97 -1.58
C ILE A 261 -14.49 -38.71 -1.72
N PHE A 262 -14.90 -37.63 -1.08
CA PHE A 262 -14.13 -36.39 -1.01
C PHE A 262 -13.46 -36.28 0.35
N VAL A 263 -12.15 -36.08 0.36
CA VAL A 263 -11.35 -35.94 1.59
C VAL A 263 -10.52 -34.66 1.47
N GLY A 264 -10.54 -33.82 2.51
CA GLY A 264 -9.82 -32.54 2.49
C GLY A 264 -9.76 -31.87 3.86
N ARG A 265 -9.03 -30.76 3.96
CA ARG A 265 -8.92 -29.97 5.20
C ARG A 265 -10.30 -29.56 5.74
N ALA A 266 -10.54 -29.79 7.03
CA ALA A 266 -11.75 -29.35 7.71
C ALA A 266 -11.77 -27.82 7.90
N GLN A 267 -12.42 -27.11 6.97
CA GLN A 267 -12.64 -25.67 7.05
C GLN A 267 -13.82 -25.31 7.96
N LYS A 268 -13.75 -24.16 8.65
CA LYS A 268 -14.91 -23.61 9.38
C LYS A 268 -15.99 -23.13 8.39
N LYS A 269 -17.27 -23.20 8.78
CA LYS A 269 -18.41 -22.82 7.91
C LYS A 269 -18.26 -21.40 7.30
N VAL A 270 -17.79 -20.45 8.10
CA VAL A 270 -17.56 -19.04 7.69
C VAL A 270 -16.38 -18.92 6.72
N GLU A 271 -15.26 -19.59 7.01
CA GLU A 271 -14.06 -19.66 6.15
C GLU A 271 -14.42 -20.21 4.77
N ARG A 272 -15.10 -21.37 4.74
CA ARG A 272 -15.57 -22.03 3.52
C ARG A 272 -16.55 -21.15 2.73
N GLN A 273 -17.46 -20.43 3.39
CA GLN A 273 -18.37 -19.50 2.72
C GLN A 273 -17.63 -18.30 2.11
N ALA A 274 -16.62 -17.76 2.80
CA ALA A 274 -15.79 -16.68 2.29
C ALA A 274 -14.94 -17.11 1.08
N GLU A 275 -14.31 -18.28 1.14
CA GLU A 275 -13.55 -18.82 0.00
C GLU A 275 -14.46 -19.14 -1.19
N LEU A 276 -15.60 -19.79 -0.97
CA LEU A 276 -16.54 -20.13 -2.04
C LEU A 276 -17.14 -18.87 -2.68
N LYS A 277 -17.42 -17.82 -1.88
CA LYS A 277 -17.79 -16.49 -2.39
C LYS A 277 -16.66 -15.92 -3.25
N ARG A 278 -15.41 -15.90 -2.77
CA ARG A 278 -14.25 -15.39 -3.51
C ARG A 278 -14.04 -16.15 -4.83
N LYS A 279 -14.18 -17.47 -4.85
CA LYS A 279 -14.03 -18.30 -6.05
C LYS A 279 -15.16 -18.05 -7.05
N PHE A 280 -16.40 -17.87 -6.58
CA PHE A 280 -17.52 -17.47 -7.43
C PHE A 280 -17.37 -16.03 -7.97
N GLU A 281 -16.84 -15.12 -7.16
CA GLU A 281 -16.55 -13.73 -7.52
C GLU A 281 -15.41 -13.65 -8.56
N GLN A 282 -14.37 -14.49 -8.43
CA GLN A 282 -13.34 -14.68 -9.45
C GLN A 282 -13.92 -15.25 -10.75
N LEU A 283 -14.74 -16.31 -10.70
CA LEU A 283 -15.41 -16.86 -11.90
C LEU A 283 -16.41 -15.87 -12.54
N LYS A 284 -17.06 -15.01 -11.75
CA LYS A 284 -17.85 -13.89 -12.28
C LYS A 284 -16.91 -12.87 -12.95
N GLN A 285 -15.81 -12.48 -12.31
CA GLN A 285 -14.88 -11.47 -12.83
C GLN A 285 -14.12 -11.92 -14.07
N GLU A 286 -13.74 -13.20 -14.17
CA GLU A 286 -13.14 -13.79 -15.36
C GLU A 286 -14.13 -13.74 -16.54
N ARG A 287 -15.40 -14.12 -16.28
CA ARG A 287 -16.50 -13.96 -17.26
C ARG A 287 -16.83 -12.49 -17.55
N ILE A 288 -16.53 -11.56 -16.64
CA ILE A 288 -16.65 -10.12 -16.91
C ILE A 288 -15.58 -9.70 -17.91
N SER A 289 -14.31 -9.99 -17.61
CA SER A 289 -13.13 -9.62 -18.41
C SER A 289 -13.13 -10.26 -19.80
N ARG A 290 -13.45 -11.57 -19.92
CA ARG A 290 -13.46 -12.30 -21.19
C ARG A 290 -14.41 -11.71 -22.25
N TYR A 291 -15.44 -10.99 -21.83
CA TYR A 291 -16.42 -10.35 -22.73
C TYR A 291 -16.34 -8.81 -22.73
N GLN A 292 -15.32 -8.23 -22.10
CA GLN A 292 -15.12 -6.78 -22.04
C GLN A 292 -14.45 -6.30 -23.34
N GLY A 293 -15.03 -5.30 -24.00
CA GLY A 293 -14.54 -4.76 -25.28
C GLY A 293 -14.80 -5.63 -26.52
N VAL A 294 -14.90 -6.96 -26.38
CA VAL A 294 -15.07 -7.90 -27.51
C VAL A 294 -16.53 -8.15 -27.93
N ASN A 295 -17.49 -7.92 -27.04
CA ASN A 295 -18.90 -8.20 -27.28
C ASN A 295 -19.68 -6.93 -27.67
N LEU A 296 -20.37 -6.98 -28.81
CA LEU A 296 -21.17 -5.90 -29.37
C LEU A 296 -22.66 -6.15 -29.13
N TYR A 297 -23.40 -5.05 -28.98
CA TYR A 297 -24.85 -4.98 -28.98
C TYR A 297 -25.30 -4.32 -30.29
N ILE A 298 -26.06 -5.07 -31.10
CA ILE A 298 -26.59 -4.64 -32.38
C ILE A 298 -28.09 -4.44 -32.20
N LYS A 299 -28.62 -3.27 -32.55
CA LYS A 299 -30.04 -2.93 -32.45
C LYS A 299 -30.54 -2.39 -33.80
N ASN A 300 -31.86 -2.32 -33.94
CA ASN A 300 -32.57 -2.01 -35.19
C ASN A 300 -32.34 -3.08 -36.26
N LEU A 301 -32.15 -4.35 -35.86
CA LEU A 301 -32.17 -5.46 -36.79
C LEU A 301 -33.50 -5.50 -37.54
N ASP A 302 -33.43 -5.82 -38.83
CA ASP A 302 -34.60 -6.17 -39.61
C ASP A 302 -35.14 -7.54 -39.15
N ASP A 303 -36.46 -7.71 -39.18
CA ASP A 303 -37.15 -8.92 -38.70
C ASP A 303 -36.76 -10.16 -39.52
N THR A 304 -36.22 -9.96 -40.73
CA THR A 304 -35.69 -11.01 -41.61
C THR A 304 -34.24 -11.42 -41.30
N ILE A 305 -33.57 -10.79 -40.33
CA ILE A 305 -32.19 -11.11 -39.92
C ILE A 305 -32.17 -12.14 -38.79
N ASP A 306 -31.56 -13.28 -39.09
CA ASP A 306 -31.30 -14.40 -38.19
C ASP A 306 -29.82 -14.43 -37.73
N ASP A 307 -29.48 -15.40 -36.88
CA ASP A 307 -28.13 -15.59 -36.33
C ASP A 307 -27.07 -15.79 -37.44
N GLU A 308 -27.43 -16.44 -38.55
CA GLU A 308 -26.50 -16.72 -39.65
C GLU A 308 -26.23 -15.49 -40.52
N LYS A 309 -27.28 -14.75 -40.91
CA LYS A 309 -27.14 -13.47 -41.61
C LYS A 309 -26.39 -12.45 -40.76
N LEU A 310 -26.71 -12.37 -39.46
CA LEU A 310 -25.98 -11.50 -38.52
C LEU A 310 -24.50 -11.88 -38.45
N ARG A 311 -24.17 -13.18 -38.40
CA ARG A 311 -22.79 -13.66 -38.43
C ARG A 311 -22.10 -13.33 -39.77
N LYS A 312 -22.79 -13.51 -40.90
CA LYS A 312 -22.26 -13.25 -42.24
C LYS A 312 -21.93 -11.76 -42.44
N GLU A 313 -22.85 -10.87 -42.10
CA GLU A 313 -22.65 -9.41 -42.25
C GLU A 313 -21.52 -8.87 -41.37
N PHE A 314 -21.26 -9.49 -40.21
CA PHE A 314 -20.19 -9.05 -39.29
C PHE A 314 -18.85 -9.79 -39.49
N SER A 315 -18.81 -10.92 -40.22
CA SER A 315 -17.56 -11.68 -40.43
C SER A 315 -16.41 -10.94 -41.16
N PRO A 316 -16.64 -9.91 -42.03
CA PRO A 316 -15.54 -9.17 -42.65
C PRO A 316 -14.68 -8.34 -41.67
N PHE A 317 -15.16 -8.15 -40.43
CA PHE A 317 -14.50 -7.30 -39.44
C PHE A 317 -13.68 -8.08 -38.41
N GLY A 318 -13.81 -9.41 -38.36
CA GLY A 318 -13.10 -10.26 -37.40
C GLY A 318 -13.67 -11.67 -37.24
N SER A 319 -13.04 -12.48 -36.38
CA SER A 319 -13.45 -13.85 -36.10
C SER A 319 -14.56 -13.87 -35.05
N ILE A 320 -15.77 -14.21 -35.48
CA ILE A 320 -16.94 -14.25 -34.61
C ILE A 320 -16.98 -15.55 -33.81
N THR A 321 -16.77 -15.42 -32.51
CA THR A 321 -16.90 -16.50 -31.50
C THR A 321 -18.37 -16.84 -31.20
N SER A 322 -19.27 -15.86 -31.30
CA SER A 322 -20.71 -16.05 -31.17
C SER A 322 -21.47 -14.88 -31.80
N ALA A 323 -22.53 -15.17 -32.56
CA ALA A 323 -23.54 -14.20 -32.97
C ALA A 323 -24.92 -14.74 -32.54
N LYS A 324 -25.80 -13.88 -32.03
CA LYS A 324 -27.14 -14.27 -31.62
C LYS A 324 -28.15 -13.12 -31.63
N VAL A 325 -29.24 -13.28 -32.37
CA VAL A 325 -30.44 -12.45 -32.35
C VAL A 325 -31.29 -12.83 -31.13
N MET A 326 -31.88 -11.84 -30.47
CA MET A 326 -32.75 -12.08 -29.32
C MET A 326 -34.21 -12.17 -29.77
N LEU A 327 -34.77 -13.38 -29.66
CA LEU A 327 -36.16 -13.68 -30.02
C LEU A 327 -37.13 -13.49 -28.83
N GLU A 328 -38.40 -13.27 -29.14
CA GLU A 328 -39.56 -13.30 -28.24
C GLU A 328 -40.69 -13.99 -28.98
N ASP A 329 -41.20 -15.11 -28.45
CA ASP A 329 -42.31 -15.90 -29.02
C ASP A 329 -42.17 -16.17 -30.53
N GLY A 330 -40.94 -16.49 -30.96
CA GLY A 330 -40.58 -16.77 -32.35
C GLY A 330 -40.29 -15.55 -33.25
N ARG A 331 -40.45 -14.32 -32.73
CA ARG A 331 -40.20 -13.07 -33.48
C ARG A 331 -38.93 -12.38 -32.99
N SER A 332 -38.25 -11.62 -33.86
CA SER A 332 -37.07 -10.84 -33.47
C SER A 332 -37.45 -9.66 -32.57
N LYS A 333 -36.73 -9.46 -31.46
CA LYS A 333 -36.82 -8.21 -30.66
C LYS A 333 -36.15 -7.02 -31.34
N GLY A 334 -35.68 -7.16 -32.59
CA GLY A 334 -34.95 -6.13 -33.32
C GLY A 334 -33.55 -5.84 -32.76
N PHE A 335 -32.97 -6.74 -31.96
CA PHE A 335 -31.61 -6.63 -31.44
C PHE A 335 -30.94 -8.00 -31.23
N GLY A 336 -29.62 -8.00 -31.20
CA GLY A 336 -28.76 -9.16 -31.01
C GLY A 336 -27.39 -8.79 -30.48
N PHE A 337 -26.52 -9.78 -30.37
CA PHE A 337 -25.14 -9.65 -29.92
C PHE A 337 -24.17 -10.33 -30.89
N VAL A 338 -22.98 -9.78 -31.05
CA VAL A 338 -21.86 -10.39 -31.79
C VAL A 338 -20.59 -10.23 -30.96
N CYS A 339 -19.93 -11.36 -30.67
CA CYS A 339 -18.69 -11.40 -29.90
C CYS A 339 -17.51 -11.81 -30.77
N PHE A 340 -16.55 -10.92 -30.94
CA PHE A 340 -15.31 -11.16 -31.68
C PHE A 340 -14.26 -11.86 -30.81
N SER A 341 -13.14 -12.27 -31.42
CA SER A 341 -11.96 -12.79 -30.70
C SER A 341 -11.14 -11.69 -30.03
N SER A 342 -11.06 -10.49 -30.62
CA SER A 342 -10.30 -9.35 -30.09
C SER A 342 -11.14 -8.08 -29.98
N PRO A 343 -10.77 -7.13 -29.10
CA PRO A 343 -11.48 -5.86 -28.95
C PRO A 343 -11.19 -4.90 -30.10
N GLU A 344 -10.12 -5.14 -30.87
CA GLU A 344 -9.74 -4.34 -32.05
C GLU A 344 -10.68 -4.62 -33.22
N GLU A 345 -10.94 -5.90 -33.53
CA GLU A 345 -11.99 -6.36 -34.46
C GLU A 345 -13.37 -5.78 -34.07
N ALA A 346 -13.73 -5.86 -32.79
CA ALA A 346 -14.99 -5.35 -32.27
C ALA A 346 -15.10 -3.81 -32.44
N THR A 347 -14.02 -3.08 -32.23
CA THR A 347 -13.98 -1.61 -32.40
C THR A 347 -14.06 -1.21 -33.87
N LYS A 348 -13.41 -1.97 -34.77
CA LYS A 348 -13.55 -1.81 -36.23
C LYS A 348 -15.01 -2.02 -36.66
N ALA A 349 -15.63 -3.12 -36.21
CA ALA A 349 -17.03 -3.42 -36.51
C ALA A 349 -18.01 -2.36 -35.98
N VAL A 350 -17.78 -1.79 -34.78
CA VAL A 350 -18.56 -0.62 -34.28
C VAL A 350 -18.42 0.59 -35.21
N THR A 351 -17.23 0.83 -35.75
CA THR A 351 -16.94 2.01 -36.58
C THR A 351 -17.57 1.90 -37.97
N GLU A 352 -17.55 0.71 -38.59
CA GLU A 352 -18.02 0.52 -39.97
C GLU A 352 -19.48 0.05 -40.10
N MET A 353 -20.05 -0.63 -39.08
CA MET A 353 -21.44 -1.14 -39.13
C MET A 353 -22.46 -0.24 -38.43
N ASN A 354 -22.06 0.69 -37.57
CA ASN A 354 -22.99 1.59 -36.90
C ASN A 354 -23.55 2.63 -37.90
N GLY A 355 -24.88 2.64 -38.08
CA GLY A 355 -25.58 3.44 -39.08
C GLY A 355 -25.74 2.77 -40.45
N ARG A 356 -25.07 1.64 -40.71
CA ARG A 356 -25.17 0.91 -41.99
C ARG A 356 -26.57 0.30 -42.15
N ILE A 357 -27.18 0.48 -43.32
CA ILE A 357 -28.48 -0.13 -43.65
C ILE A 357 -28.28 -1.60 -44.00
N VAL A 358 -29.01 -2.48 -43.31
CA VAL A 358 -29.04 -3.93 -43.54
C VAL A 358 -30.49 -4.40 -43.48
N GLY A 359 -30.97 -5.06 -44.54
CA GLY A 359 -32.41 -5.22 -44.76
C GLY A 359 -33.06 -3.85 -45.01
N SER A 360 -34.16 -3.53 -44.33
CA SER A 360 -34.85 -2.23 -44.47
C SER A 360 -34.39 -1.14 -43.49
N LYS A 361 -33.48 -1.45 -42.54
CA LYS A 361 -33.23 -0.61 -41.34
C LYS A 361 -31.75 -0.24 -41.17
N PRO A 362 -31.42 0.99 -40.71
CA PRO A 362 -30.07 1.35 -40.28
C PRO A 362 -29.76 0.71 -38.92
N LEU A 363 -28.70 -0.10 -38.87
CA LEU A 363 -28.22 -0.74 -37.65
C LEU A 363 -27.68 0.29 -36.66
N TYR A 364 -27.83 -0.01 -35.37
CA TYR A 364 -27.12 0.67 -34.29
C TYR A 364 -26.17 -0.33 -33.63
N VAL A 365 -24.87 -0.04 -33.60
CA VAL A 365 -23.83 -0.96 -33.10
C VAL A 365 -23.01 -0.25 -32.02
N ALA A 366 -22.90 -0.88 -30.85
CA ALA A 366 -22.15 -0.35 -29.71
C ALA A 366 -21.56 -1.49 -28.84
N LEU A 367 -20.62 -1.18 -27.96
CA LEU A 367 -20.11 -2.13 -26.96
C LEU A 367 -21.23 -2.59 -26.01
N ALA A 368 -21.32 -3.90 -25.76
CA ALA A 368 -22.41 -4.50 -24.99
C ALA A 368 -22.29 -4.28 -23.47
N GLN A 369 -22.93 -3.23 -22.96
CA GLN A 369 -23.08 -3.00 -21.50
C GLN A 369 -23.98 -4.06 -20.84
N ARG A 370 -23.62 -4.52 -19.64
CA ARG A 370 -24.43 -5.50 -18.91
C ARG A 370 -25.70 -4.88 -18.33
N LYS A 371 -26.78 -5.67 -18.21
CA LYS A 371 -28.07 -5.22 -17.62
C LYS A 371 -27.91 -4.70 -16.19
N GLU A 372 -27.04 -5.31 -15.38
CA GLU A 372 -26.72 -4.86 -14.02
C GLU A 372 -26.04 -3.47 -14.03
N GLU A 373 -24.98 -3.33 -14.82
CA GLU A 373 -24.17 -2.12 -15.00
C GLU A 373 -24.98 -0.96 -15.58
N ARG A 374 -25.73 -1.20 -16.65
CA ARG A 374 -26.64 -0.21 -17.26
C ARG A 374 -27.74 0.23 -16.27
N LYS A 375 -28.28 -0.68 -15.46
CA LYS A 375 -29.23 -0.32 -14.39
C LYS A 375 -28.55 0.52 -13.31
N ALA A 376 -27.34 0.19 -12.88
CA ALA A 376 -26.58 0.99 -11.92
C ALA A 376 -26.27 2.39 -12.46
N HIS A 377 -25.85 2.52 -13.71
CA HIS A 377 -25.57 3.80 -14.36
C HIS A 377 -26.83 4.68 -14.47
N LEU A 378 -27.97 4.10 -14.90
CA LEU A 378 -29.27 4.78 -14.91
C LEU A 378 -29.73 5.19 -13.50
N THR A 379 -29.49 4.34 -12.49
CA THR A 379 -29.86 4.63 -11.09
C THR A 379 -29.01 5.78 -10.53
N ASN A 380 -27.70 5.79 -10.80
CA ASN A 380 -26.81 6.89 -10.42
C ASN A 380 -27.17 8.19 -11.15
N GLN A 381 -27.48 8.15 -12.44
CA GLN A 381 -27.89 9.33 -13.21
C GLN A 381 -29.24 9.90 -12.70
N TYR A 382 -30.18 9.04 -12.31
CA TYR A 382 -31.42 9.44 -11.64
C TYR A 382 -31.14 10.05 -10.26
N MET A 383 -30.29 9.41 -9.44
CA MET A 383 -29.91 9.89 -8.11
C MET A 383 -29.19 11.24 -8.16
N GLN A 384 -28.30 11.46 -9.13
CA GLN A 384 -27.65 12.75 -9.38
C GLN A 384 -28.66 13.83 -9.78
N ARG A 385 -29.65 13.50 -10.62
CA ARG A 385 -30.72 14.44 -10.99
C ARG A 385 -31.59 14.84 -9.79
N VAL A 386 -31.92 13.88 -8.91
CA VAL A 386 -32.66 14.14 -7.67
C VAL A 386 -31.82 14.93 -6.67
N ALA A 387 -30.52 14.65 -6.53
CA ALA A 387 -29.60 15.42 -5.69
C ALA A 387 -29.46 16.88 -6.18
N GLY A 388 -29.40 17.10 -7.50
CA GLY A 388 -29.35 18.44 -8.10
C GLY A 388 -30.57 19.30 -7.78
N MET A 389 -31.77 18.71 -7.63
CA MET A 389 -32.96 19.44 -7.17
C MET A 389 -32.98 19.74 -5.67
N ARG A 390 -32.13 19.08 -4.87
CA ARG A 390 -32.04 19.26 -3.41
C ARG A 390 -30.91 20.23 -3.00
N ALA A 391 -30.23 20.84 -3.97
CA ALA A 391 -29.06 21.70 -3.79
C ALA A 391 -29.36 23.22 -3.87
N LEU A 392 -30.60 23.64 -3.62
CA LEU A 392 -30.87 25.04 -3.23
C LEU A 392 -30.45 25.23 -1.75
N PRO A 393 -29.67 26.26 -1.41
CA PRO A 393 -29.11 26.41 -0.07
C PRO A 393 -30.19 26.78 0.94
N ALA A 394 -30.21 26.08 2.08
CA ALA A 394 -31.12 26.32 3.20
C ALA A 394 -30.79 27.59 4.02
N SER A 395 -30.15 28.58 3.41
CA SER A 395 -29.65 29.82 4.04
C SER A 395 -30.45 31.07 3.64
N ALA A 396 -31.68 30.89 3.13
CA ALA A 396 -32.54 31.97 2.65
C ALA A 396 -33.88 32.11 3.42
N ILE A 397 -34.12 31.30 4.45
CA ILE A 397 -35.37 31.32 5.25
C ILE A 397 -35.08 31.22 6.75
N LEU A 398 -34.34 32.21 7.29
CA LEU A 398 -34.36 32.50 8.74
C LEU A 398 -33.94 33.95 9.07
N ASN A 399 -34.61 34.94 8.46
CA ASN A 399 -34.62 36.29 9.04
C ASN A 399 -35.76 37.19 8.50
N GLN A 400 -36.92 37.12 9.15
CA GLN A 400 -37.87 38.22 9.43
C GLN A 400 -39.21 37.61 9.88
N PHE A 401 -39.63 37.91 11.13
CA PHE A 401 -40.93 37.49 11.64
C PHE A 401 -41.42 38.42 12.76
N GLN A 402 -42.10 39.52 12.40
CA GLN A 402 -43.13 40.15 13.23
C GLN A 402 -44.25 40.70 12.32
N PRO A 403 -45.49 40.86 12.83
CA PRO A 403 -46.66 40.59 11.99
C PRO A 403 -47.48 41.84 11.59
N ALA A 404 -48.05 41.82 10.38
CA ALA A 404 -49.12 42.72 9.97
C ALA A 404 -50.09 42.03 8.99
N ALA A 405 -51.33 42.50 9.00
CA ALA A 405 -52.52 41.87 8.44
C ALA A 405 -52.57 41.66 6.90
N GLY A 406 -53.02 40.45 6.51
CA GLY A 406 -54.04 40.25 5.48
C GLY A 406 -53.68 40.35 3.98
N GLY A 407 -54.54 39.77 3.15
CA GLY A 407 -54.55 39.96 1.69
C GLY A 407 -54.28 38.70 0.86
N TYR A 408 -55.24 38.34 0.00
CA TYR A 408 -55.06 37.38 -1.09
C TYR A 408 -54.49 38.10 -2.33
N PHE A 409 -53.53 37.53 -3.06
CA PHE A 409 -53.69 37.31 -4.51
C PHE A 409 -52.62 36.38 -5.15
N VAL A 410 -52.80 36.09 -6.44
CA VAL A 410 -52.01 35.21 -7.30
C VAL A 410 -50.86 35.97 -7.99
N PRO A 411 -49.64 35.40 -8.13
CA PRO A 411 -48.56 36.01 -8.90
C PRO A 411 -48.79 35.91 -10.42
N ALA A 412 -48.72 37.04 -11.10
CA ALA A 412 -48.71 37.15 -12.57
C ALA A 412 -47.31 37.54 -13.09
N VAL A 413 -47.05 37.25 -14.36
CA VAL A 413 -45.74 37.47 -15.02
C VAL A 413 -45.54 38.94 -15.40
N PRO A 414 -44.38 39.56 -15.11
CA PRO A 414 -43.93 40.79 -15.77
C PRO A 414 -42.94 40.50 -16.91
N GLN A 415 -43.01 41.32 -17.97
CA GLN A 415 -42.26 41.21 -19.22
C GLN A 415 -41.21 42.34 -19.32
N ALA A 416 -40.05 42.09 -19.91
CA ALA A 416 -38.94 43.05 -19.96
C ALA A 416 -39.00 44.00 -21.18
N GLN A 417 -38.65 45.28 -21.00
CA GLN A 417 -38.38 46.23 -22.09
C GLN A 417 -37.47 47.43 -21.71
N GLY A 418 -36.30 47.53 -22.36
CA GLY A 418 -35.86 48.71 -23.13
C GLY A 418 -35.33 50.03 -22.50
N ARG A 419 -34.00 50.10 -22.26
CA ARG A 419 -33.05 51.25 -22.56
C ARG A 419 -33.31 52.67 -21.96
N PRO A 420 -32.38 53.65 -22.11
CA PRO A 420 -30.90 53.65 -22.19
C PRO A 420 -30.23 54.50 -21.05
N PRO A 421 -28.88 54.59 -20.94
CA PRO A 421 -28.18 55.12 -19.75
C PRO A 421 -27.51 56.50 -19.88
N TYR A 422 -27.03 57.04 -18.73
CA TYR A 422 -26.13 58.21 -18.62
C TYR A 422 -24.75 57.82 -17.98
N TYR A 423 -23.85 58.82 -17.82
CA TYR A 423 -22.37 58.69 -17.83
C TYR A 423 -21.64 58.58 -16.46
N THR A 424 -20.73 57.60 -16.31
CA THR A 424 -19.32 57.65 -15.79
C THR A 424 -18.96 58.29 -14.40
N PRO A 425 -17.71 58.19 -13.85
CA PRO A 425 -16.52 57.37 -14.20
C PRO A 425 -15.84 56.59 -13.02
N ASN A 426 -14.90 55.70 -13.39
CA ASN A 426 -13.68 55.25 -12.68
C ASN A 426 -13.67 54.78 -11.20
N GLN A 427 -13.22 53.54 -10.99
CA GLN A 427 -11.83 53.32 -10.55
C GLN A 427 -11.27 51.96 -11.04
N LEU A 428 -9.96 51.74 -10.88
CA LEU A 428 -9.17 50.78 -11.68
C LEU A 428 -8.76 49.52 -10.89
N ALA A 429 -8.89 48.34 -11.50
CA ALA A 429 -8.21 47.11 -11.07
C ALA A 429 -7.82 46.27 -12.29
N GLN A 430 -6.58 45.78 -12.34
CA GLN A 430 -6.03 45.08 -13.51
C GLN A 430 -5.96 43.55 -13.29
N MET A 431 -6.45 42.78 -14.26
CA MET A 431 -6.22 41.34 -14.37
C MET A 431 -5.94 40.99 -15.84
N ARG A 432 -4.86 40.23 -16.11
CA ARG A 432 -4.55 39.74 -17.47
C ARG A 432 -5.29 38.43 -17.77
N PRO A 433 -5.72 38.18 -19.02
CA PRO A 433 -6.55 37.03 -19.38
C PRO A 433 -5.74 35.79 -19.79
N ASN A 434 -6.39 34.62 -19.75
CA ASN A 434 -5.93 33.39 -20.40
C ASN A 434 -6.83 33.11 -21.65
N PRO A 435 -6.31 32.63 -22.80
CA PRO A 435 -7.04 32.72 -24.08
C PRO A 435 -8.21 31.76 -24.29
N ARG A 436 -9.04 32.08 -25.31
CA ARG A 436 -10.20 31.33 -25.80
C ARG A 436 -9.97 30.85 -27.24
N TRP A 437 -10.61 29.74 -27.61
CA TRP A 437 -10.51 29.09 -28.92
C TRP A 437 -10.72 29.99 -30.15
N GLN A 438 -9.99 29.70 -31.22
CA GLN A 438 -10.21 30.25 -32.55
C GLN A 438 -11.33 29.49 -33.29
N GLN A 439 -12.20 30.23 -33.97
CA GLN A 439 -12.91 29.81 -35.18
C GLN A 439 -13.23 31.07 -35.98
N GLY A 440 -13.14 31.03 -37.31
CA GLY A 440 -13.37 32.22 -38.13
C GLY A 440 -13.92 31.93 -39.53
N GLY A 441 -14.61 32.92 -40.08
CA GLY A 441 -14.91 33.03 -41.51
C GLY A 441 -16.29 32.59 -41.98
N ARG A 442 -17.21 33.56 -42.17
CA ARG A 442 -17.75 33.94 -43.51
C ARG A 442 -18.62 35.23 -43.43
N PRO A 443 -18.74 36.03 -44.51
CA PRO A 443 -19.44 37.32 -44.50
C PRO A 443 -20.71 37.36 -45.40
N GLN A 444 -21.43 38.50 -45.36
CA GLN A 444 -22.55 38.95 -46.23
C GLN A 444 -23.87 38.13 -46.13
N GLY A 445 -25.06 38.69 -46.34
CA GLY A 445 -25.44 40.11 -46.56
C GLY A 445 -26.94 40.28 -46.96
N PHE A 446 -27.34 41.53 -47.23
CA PHE A 446 -28.65 41.99 -47.78
C PHE A 446 -29.86 42.21 -46.83
N GLN A 447 -30.91 42.89 -47.34
CA GLN A 447 -31.92 43.68 -46.60
C GLN A 447 -33.39 43.28 -46.91
N GLY A 448 -34.35 43.61 -46.02
CA GLY A 448 -35.81 43.55 -46.32
C GLY A 448 -36.78 43.71 -45.12
N MET A 449 -37.88 44.45 -45.31
CA MET A 449 -39.02 44.76 -44.39
C MET A 449 -40.21 45.27 -45.26
N PRO A 450 -41.49 45.43 -44.81
CA PRO A 450 -42.08 45.21 -43.49
C PRO A 450 -43.48 44.50 -43.40
N SER A 451 -43.90 44.25 -42.14
CA SER A 451 -45.23 44.01 -41.50
C SER A 451 -46.59 43.99 -42.24
N ALA A 452 -47.49 43.07 -41.82
CA ALA A 452 -48.96 43.26 -41.83
C ALA A 452 -49.79 42.39 -40.81
N LEU A 453 -50.31 43.03 -39.75
CA LEU A 453 -51.69 43.00 -39.17
C LEU A 453 -52.55 41.72 -38.82
N ARG A 454 -53.09 41.72 -37.57
CA ARG A 454 -54.46 41.31 -37.05
C ARG A 454 -54.91 39.84 -36.72
N GLN A 455 -55.35 39.66 -35.45
CA GLN A 455 -56.62 39.03 -34.91
C GLN A 455 -57.02 37.54 -35.19
N SER A 456 -57.87 36.84 -34.40
CA SER A 456 -58.19 36.82 -32.94
C SER A 456 -59.21 35.72 -32.47
N GLY A 457 -58.88 34.91 -31.43
CA GLY A 457 -59.82 34.16 -30.55
C GLY A 457 -60.54 32.92 -31.10
N PRO A 458 -61.36 32.17 -30.30
CA PRO A 458 -61.65 32.27 -28.85
C PRO A 458 -61.47 30.93 -28.03
N ARG A 459 -62.08 30.88 -26.83
CA ARG A 459 -62.09 29.83 -25.74
C ARG A 459 -63.20 28.75 -25.95
N PRO A 460 -63.47 27.71 -25.09
CA PRO A 460 -63.19 27.46 -23.65
C PRO A 460 -62.55 26.05 -23.37
N ALA A 461 -62.59 25.34 -22.21
CA ALA A 461 -63.31 25.43 -20.92
C ALA A 461 -62.50 24.87 -19.71
N LEU A 462 -63.16 24.36 -18.64
CA LEU A 462 -62.59 23.99 -17.33
C LEU A 462 -63.48 23.00 -16.53
N ARG A 463 -62.95 22.30 -15.50
CA ARG A 463 -63.62 22.14 -14.17
C ARG A 463 -62.72 21.58 -13.05
N HIS A 464 -63.07 21.92 -11.81
CA HIS A 464 -62.49 21.53 -10.52
C HIS A 464 -63.63 21.09 -9.56
N LEU A 465 -63.31 20.47 -8.41
CA LEU A 465 -63.84 20.84 -7.09
C LEU A 465 -63.12 20.11 -5.92
N ALA A 466 -63.29 20.64 -4.70
CA ALA A 466 -62.92 20.05 -3.40
C ALA A 466 -64.16 20.10 -2.46
N PRO A 467 -64.11 19.68 -1.18
CA PRO A 467 -63.78 20.64 -0.11
C PRO A 467 -63.10 20.01 1.15
N THR A 468 -63.39 20.51 2.36
CA THR A 468 -62.61 20.46 3.61
C THR A 468 -63.41 19.91 4.83
N GLY A 469 -62.74 19.62 5.97
CA GLY A 469 -63.39 19.71 7.30
C GLY A 469 -62.89 18.80 8.45
N ASN A 470 -62.41 19.43 9.54
CA ASN A 470 -62.45 19.05 10.98
C ASN A 470 -61.92 17.69 11.54
N ALA A 471 -61.62 17.75 12.85
CA ALA A 471 -61.47 16.64 13.82
C ALA A 471 -62.44 16.91 15.01
N PRO A 472 -62.80 15.95 15.92
CA PRO A 472 -61.85 15.43 16.93
C PRO A 472 -62.13 13.99 17.50
N ALA A 473 -61.18 13.53 18.35
CA ALA A 473 -61.33 12.70 19.58
C ALA A 473 -62.08 11.33 19.65
N SER A 474 -61.32 10.31 20.13
CA SER A 474 -61.65 9.31 21.20
C SER A 474 -62.48 8.02 20.94
N ARG A 475 -61.94 6.88 21.45
CA ARG A 475 -62.55 5.54 21.78
C ARG A 475 -63.24 4.77 20.62
N GLY A 476 -63.30 3.42 20.57
CA GLY A 476 -62.80 2.35 21.46
C GLY A 476 -63.03 0.91 20.89
N LEU A 477 -62.81 -0.12 21.73
CA LEU A 477 -63.00 -1.59 21.55
C LEU A 477 -64.42 -2.02 21.07
N PRO A 478 -64.69 -3.27 20.57
CA PRO A 478 -64.19 -4.62 20.97
C PRO A 478 -63.72 -5.53 19.79
N THR A 479 -63.15 -6.76 19.85
CA THR A 479 -63.18 -7.98 20.72
C THR A 479 -64.48 -8.82 20.67
N THR A 480 -64.50 -10.15 20.81
CA THR A 480 -63.44 -11.21 20.92
C THR A 480 -63.20 -11.91 19.54
N ALA A 481 -63.07 -13.21 19.24
CA ALA A 481 -62.92 -14.55 19.88
C ALA A 481 -62.48 -15.57 18.76
N GLN A 482 -62.08 -16.84 18.96
CA GLN A 482 -61.42 -17.62 20.04
C GLN A 482 -61.14 -19.06 19.50
N ARG A 483 -59.90 -19.60 19.55
CA ARG A 483 -59.53 -20.95 20.10
C ARG A 483 -58.09 -21.44 19.80
N VAL A 484 -57.34 -21.69 20.89
CA VAL A 484 -56.34 -22.75 21.17
C VAL A 484 -55.08 -22.88 20.28
N GLY A 485 -53.87 -22.83 20.89
CA GLY A 485 -52.60 -23.08 20.15
C GLY A 485 -51.21 -22.97 20.81
N SER A 486 -51.04 -23.08 22.14
CA SER A 486 -49.75 -23.37 22.86
C SER A 486 -48.54 -22.38 22.87
N GLU A 487 -47.68 -22.57 23.88
CA GLU A 487 -46.26 -22.15 24.08
C GLU A 487 -45.85 -20.71 24.53
N CYS A 488 -45.72 -20.56 25.87
CA CYS A 488 -44.49 -20.23 26.67
C CYS A 488 -43.57 -19.01 26.39
N PRO A 489 -43.21 -18.21 27.45
CA PRO A 489 -42.19 -17.14 27.38
C PRO A 489 -41.04 -17.16 28.44
N ASP A 490 -39.89 -16.58 28.04
CA ASP A 490 -38.89 -15.78 28.82
C ASP A 490 -37.90 -16.39 29.86
N ARG A 491 -36.76 -15.69 30.04
CA ARG A 491 -35.65 -15.79 31.04
C ARG A 491 -34.75 -17.04 31.01
N LEU A 492 -33.41 -16.93 31.09
CA LEU A 492 -32.65 -16.40 32.23
C LEU A 492 -31.22 -15.92 31.86
N ALA A 493 -30.65 -15.08 32.72
CA ALA A 493 -29.20 -14.91 32.92
C ALA A 493 -28.85 -15.34 34.35
N MET A 494 -27.58 -15.67 34.62
CA MET A 494 -27.10 -16.03 35.97
C MET A 494 -25.83 -15.26 36.34
N ASP A 495 -25.73 -14.97 37.62
CA ASP A 495 -24.70 -14.18 38.30
C ASP A 495 -24.03 -15.06 39.37
N PHE A 496 -22.82 -14.71 39.79
CA PHE A 496 -22.17 -15.25 40.98
C PHE A 496 -21.11 -14.25 41.50
N GLY A 497 -21.55 -13.30 42.32
CA GLY A 497 -20.68 -12.40 43.08
C GLY A 497 -20.42 -12.89 44.51
N GLY A 498 -19.50 -12.24 45.24
CA GLY A 498 -19.37 -12.43 46.68
C GLY A 498 -18.01 -12.16 47.32
N ALA A 499 -17.68 -10.89 47.56
CA ALA A 499 -16.96 -10.37 48.75
C ALA A 499 -16.49 -8.93 48.49
N GLY A 500 -16.51 -8.08 49.52
CA GLY A 500 -15.99 -6.71 49.44
C GLY A 500 -15.75 -6.09 50.81
N ALA A 501 -15.08 -4.95 50.82
CA ALA A 501 -14.91 -4.07 51.98
C ALA A 501 -14.95 -2.61 51.50
N ALA A 502 -15.39 -1.69 52.35
CA ALA A 502 -15.66 -0.31 51.97
C ALA A 502 -15.30 0.69 53.08
N GLN A 503 -14.83 1.88 52.70
CA GLN A 503 -15.06 3.21 53.29
C GLN A 503 -14.23 4.22 52.47
N GLN A 504 -14.82 5.25 51.86
CA GLN A 504 -15.26 6.53 52.45
C GLN A 504 -14.10 7.39 52.94
N GLY A 505 -13.82 8.45 52.16
CA GLY A 505 -12.71 9.37 52.38
C GLY A 505 -12.93 10.44 53.45
N LEU A 506 -12.11 11.48 53.39
CA LEU A 506 -12.30 12.76 54.09
C LEU A 506 -11.55 13.88 53.37
N THR A 507 -12.03 15.11 53.56
CA THR A 507 -11.33 16.37 53.25
C THR A 507 -10.64 16.88 54.51
N ASP A 508 -9.50 17.57 54.41
CA ASP A 508 -9.38 18.98 54.86
C ASP A 508 -8.03 19.62 54.44
N SER A 509 -7.64 20.72 55.10
CA SER A 509 -6.86 21.81 54.53
C SER A 509 -5.63 22.25 55.36
N CYS A 510 -4.74 23.02 54.72
CA CYS A 510 -3.91 24.11 55.29
C CYS A 510 -2.79 23.85 56.33
N GLN A 511 -1.58 24.28 55.92
CA GLN A 511 -0.61 25.12 56.67
C GLN A 511 0.01 24.65 58.00
N SER A 512 1.35 24.59 58.05
CA SER A 512 2.21 25.63 58.68
C SER A 512 3.68 25.18 58.83
N GLY A 513 4.61 26.11 59.13
CA GLY A 513 5.95 25.79 59.68
C GLY A 513 7.18 26.15 58.83
N GLY A 514 7.80 27.31 59.10
CA GLY A 514 9.26 27.52 58.91
C GLY A 514 10.04 27.06 60.15
N VAL A 515 11.34 27.32 60.35
CA VAL A 515 12.32 28.24 59.71
C VAL A 515 13.76 27.67 59.90
N PRO A 516 14.85 28.26 59.34
CA PRO A 516 16.15 27.58 59.17
C PRO A 516 17.26 27.98 60.16
N THR A 517 18.46 27.40 59.98
CA THR A 517 19.76 27.84 60.56
C THR A 517 20.86 27.92 59.49
N ALA A 518 21.93 28.67 59.75
CA ALA A 518 22.83 29.18 58.70
C ALA A 518 24.35 29.08 59.00
N VAL A 519 25.13 29.19 57.90
CA VAL A 519 26.54 29.59 57.66
C VAL A 519 27.51 29.88 58.85
N PRO A 520 28.83 29.62 58.68
CA PRO A 520 29.68 30.67 58.08
C PRO A 520 30.84 30.19 57.16
N ASN A 521 30.81 30.68 55.91
CA ASN A 521 31.85 31.48 55.23
C ASN A 521 33.36 31.34 55.61
N LEU A 522 34.23 31.16 54.60
CA LEU A 522 35.63 31.67 54.63
C LEU A 522 36.24 31.83 53.22
N ALA A 523 36.91 32.96 52.96
CA ALA A 523 37.71 33.26 51.77
C ALA A 523 38.71 34.41 52.06
N PRO A 524 39.83 34.54 51.31
CA PRO A 524 40.60 35.79 51.21
C PRO A 524 40.78 36.30 49.76
N ARG A 525 41.21 37.57 49.59
CA ARG A 525 41.45 38.26 48.30
C ARG A 525 42.75 39.07 48.28
N ALA A 526 43.44 39.09 47.14
CA ALA A 526 44.25 40.19 46.57
C ALA A 526 44.46 39.86 45.05
N ALA A 527 44.39 40.74 44.02
CA ALA A 527 44.88 42.12 43.81
C ALA A 527 46.43 42.18 43.72
N VAL A 528 47.12 42.79 42.74
CA VAL A 528 46.86 43.91 41.77
C VAL A 528 47.68 43.70 40.46
N ALA A 529 47.59 44.44 39.35
CA ALA A 529 46.54 45.19 38.62
C ALA A 529 47.10 45.74 37.25
N ALA A 530 46.24 46.36 36.42
CA ALA A 530 46.55 47.09 35.15
C ALA A 530 47.04 46.24 33.93
N ALA A 531 46.91 46.65 32.65
CA ALA A 531 46.47 47.92 32.06
C ALA A 531 45.70 47.74 30.72
N ALA A 532 45.14 48.84 30.18
CA ALA A 532 44.52 48.97 28.85
C ALA A 532 44.46 50.48 28.47
N PRO A 533 43.97 50.93 27.27
CA PRO A 533 43.67 50.23 26.02
C PRO A 533 44.40 50.87 24.79
N ARG A 534 44.06 50.47 23.56
CA ARG A 534 44.21 51.35 22.38
C ARG A 534 43.14 51.09 21.32
N ALA A 535 42.58 52.15 20.74
CA ALA A 535 41.59 52.09 19.66
C ALA A 535 41.71 53.34 18.77
N VAL A 536 41.60 53.18 17.44
CA VAL A 536 41.56 54.30 16.47
C VAL A 536 40.62 53.98 15.31
N ALA A 537 39.47 54.66 15.33
CA ALA A 537 38.70 55.34 14.26
C ALA A 537 38.61 54.83 12.78
N PRO A 538 37.54 55.22 12.02
CA PRO A 538 37.15 54.63 10.73
C PRO A 538 37.31 55.60 9.53
N TYR A 539 36.52 55.36 8.44
CA TYR A 539 36.25 56.13 7.20
C TYR A 539 36.61 55.32 5.92
N LYS A 540 35.98 55.49 4.73
CA LYS A 540 34.75 56.19 4.30
C LYS A 540 34.18 55.54 3.01
N TYR A 541 32.99 55.95 2.59
CA TYR A 541 32.26 55.45 1.40
C TYR A 541 32.70 56.15 0.10
N ALA A 542 32.71 55.43 -1.04
CA ALA A 542 32.85 55.97 -2.39
C ALA A 542 32.03 55.11 -3.39
N SER A 543 31.61 55.67 -4.53
CA SER A 543 30.59 55.09 -5.42
C SER A 543 31.02 55.01 -6.89
N SER A 544 30.62 53.92 -7.57
CA SER A 544 30.67 53.68 -9.04
C SER A 544 32.09 53.59 -9.65
N VAL A 545 32.36 52.88 -10.75
CA VAL A 545 31.56 52.52 -11.94
C VAL A 545 31.91 51.11 -12.49
N ARG A 546 30.93 50.43 -13.13
CA ARG A 546 31.00 49.27 -14.05
C ARG A 546 31.54 47.89 -13.59
N SER A 547 30.66 46.88 -13.77
CA SER A 547 31.02 45.49 -14.14
C SER A 547 31.54 45.42 -15.60
N PRO A 548 32.21 44.33 -16.03
CA PRO A 548 31.53 43.06 -16.29
C PRO A 548 32.17 41.83 -15.60
N HIS A 549 31.42 40.71 -15.56
CA HIS A 549 31.91 39.43 -15.04
C HIS A 549 32.90 38.74 -15.99
N PRO A 550 33.85 37.99 -15.42
CA PRO A 550 33.99 36.58 -15.79
C PRO A 550 33.69 35.66 -14.59
N ALA A 551 33.32 34.41 -14.87
CA ALA A 551 33.08 33.40 -13.83
C ALA A 551 34.39 32.73 -13.39
N ILE A 552 34.51 32.44 -12.09
CA ILE A 552 35.58 31.60 -11.53
C ILE A 552 34.93 30.37 -10.88
N GLN A 553 35.45 29.20 -11.19
CA GLN A 553 34.96 27.91 -10.70
C GLN A 553 35.50 27.62 -9.28
N PRO A 554 34.72 26.97 -8.39
CA PRO A 554 35.27 26.45 -7.14
C PRO A 554 36.17 25.24 -7.42
N LEU A 555 37.36 25.19 -6.80
CA LEU A 555 38.25 24.03 -6.94
C LEU A 555 37.58 22.77 -6.38
N GLN A 556 37.55 21.71 -7.18
CA GLN A 556 37.31 20.37 -6.68
C GLN A 556 38.62 19.78 -6.11
N ALA A 557 38.51 19.06 -5.00
CA ALA A 557 39.56 18.15 -4.57
C ALA A 557 39.69 16.99 -5.59
N PRO A 558 40.89 16.45 -5.83
CA PRO A 558 41.09 15.36 -6.77
C PRO A 558 40.27 14.13 -6.36
N GLN A 559 39.42 13.66 -7.27
CA GLN A 559 38.70 12.39 -7.12
C GLN A 559 39.68 11.22 -7.35
N PRO A 560 39.48 10.05 -6.70
CA PRO A 560 40.23 8.86 -7.05
C PRO A 560 40.03 8.54 -8.54
N ALA A 561 41.13 8.17 -9.20
CA ALA A 561 41.18 7.94 -10.63
C ALA A 561 41.51 6.47 -10.88
N VAL A 562 40.65 5.76 -11.61
CA VAL A 562 40.74 4.30 -11.75
C VAL A 562 41.90 3.95 -12.68
N HIS A 563 43.00 3.49 -12.09
CA HIS A 563 44.23 3.10 -12.80
C HIS A 563 44.22 1.61 -13.12
N VAL A 564 44.10 1.28 -14.40
CA VAL A 564 44.42 -0.04 -14.94
C VAL A 564 45.82 0.05 -15.57
N GLN A 565 46.72 -0.88 -15.27
CA GLN A 565 48.08 -0.84 -15.81
C GLN A 565 48.06 -0.82 -17.34
N GLY A 566 48.67 0.20 -17.94
CA GLY A 566 48.78 0.36 -19.41
C GLY A 566 47.68 1.19 -20.08
N GLN A 567 46.77 1.83 -19.34
CA GLN A 567 45.72 2.71 -19.91
C GLN A 567 45.58 4.02 -19.13
N GLU A 568 45.14 5.09 -19.80
CA GLU A 568 44.85 6.38 -19.14
C GLU A 568 43.80 6.23 -18.03
N PRO A 569 43.92 6.95 -16.91
CA PRO A 569 43.07 6.74 -15.75
C PRO A 569 41.62 7.21 -15.99
N LEU A 570 40.65 6.32 -15.81
CA LEU A 570 39.23 6.67 -15.95
C LEU A 570 38.77 7.40 -14.68
N THR A 571 38.46 8.69 -14.79
CA THR A 571 37.87 9.46 -13.69
C THR A 571 36.34 9.46 -13.79
N ALA A 572 35.66 9.50 -12.64
CA ALA A 572 34.20 9.63 -12.62
C ALA A 572 33.72 10.94 -13.28
N SER A 573 34.56 12.00 -13.29
CA SER A 573 34.27 13.25 -14.01
C SER A 573 34.33 13.10 -15.53
N MET A 574 35.23 12.30 -16.08
CA MET A 574 35.28 12.01 -17.53
C MET A 574 34.08 11.16 -17.94
N LEU A 575 33.74 10.13 -17.15
CA LEU A 575 32.56 9.30 -17.40
C LEU A 575 31.27 10.14 -17.35
N ALA A 576 31.12 11.03 -16.37
CA ALA A 576 29.94 11.88 -16.23
C ALA A 576 29.78 12.93 -17.35
N ALA A 577 30.83 13.24 -18.10
CA ALA A 577 30.79 14.20 -19.21
C ALA A 577 30.36 13.56 -20.55
N ALA A 578 30.49 12.24 -20.70
CA ALA A 578 30.19 11.54 -21.94
C ALA A 578 28.69 11.16 -22.09
N PRO A 579 28.17 11.03 -23.32
CA PRO A 579 26.84 10.47 -23.59
C PRO A 579 26.64 9.07 -22.97
N PRO A 580 25.42 8.70 -22.51
CA PRO A 580 25.19 7.42 -21.81
C PRO A 580 25.61 6.16 -22.58
N GLN A 581 25.60 6.19 -23.91
CA GLN A 581 26.04 5.08 -24.76
C GLN A 581 27.58 4.95 -24.79
N GLU A 582 28.30 6.07 -24.84
CA GLU A 582 29.76 6.10 -24.73
C GLU A 582 30.23 5.73 -23.31
N GLN A 583 29.47 6.10 -22.26
CA GLN A 583 29.75 5.66 -20.89
C GLN A 583 29.79 4.13 -20.77
N LYS A 584 28.82 3.43 -21.39
CA LYS A 584 28.80 1.96 -21.41
C LYS A 584 29.96 1.38 -22.23
N GLN A 585 30.32 2.00 -23.36
CA GLN A 585 31.46 1.56 -24.15
C GLN A 585 32.78 1.71 -23.40
N MET A 586 33.07 2.87 -22.82
CA MET A 586 34.30 3.10 -22.04
C MET A 586 34.42 2.13 -20.84
N LEU A 587 33.32 1.85 -20.12
CA LEU A 587 33.33 0.84 -19.06
C LEU A 587 33.57 -0.57 -19.62
N GLY A 588 32.98 -0.89 -20.78
CA GLY A 588 33.15 -2.18 -21.45
C GLY A 588 34.60 -2.46 -21.86
N GLU A 589 35.28 -1.46 -22.41
CA GLU A 589 36.69 -1.54 -22.82
C GLU A 589 37.66 -1.72 -21.64
N ARG A 590 37.27 -1.33 -20.42
CA ARG A 590 38.03 -1.60 -19.17
C ARG A 590 37.68 -2.94 -18.54
N LEU A 591 36.41 -3.34 -18.55
CA LEU A 591 35.93 -4.59 -17.95
C LEU A 591 36.31 -5.82 -18.79
N PHE A 592 36.20 -5.74 -20.12
CA PHE A 592 36.44 -6.86 -21.03
C PHE A 592 37.80 -7.57 -20.83
N PRO A 593 38.97 -6.89 -20.82
CA PRO A 593 40.25 -7.56 -20.64
C PRO A 593 40.38 -8.23 -19.27
N LEU A 594 39.87 -7.60 -18.21
CA LEU A 594 39.86 -8.18 -16.86
C LEU A 594 39.05 -9.48 -16.84
N ILE A 595 37.82 -9.45 -17.37
CA ILE A 595 36.94 -10.62 -17.49
C ILE A 595 37.57 -11.69 -18.41
N GLN A 596 38.31 -11.30 -19.45
CA GLN A 596 38.97 -12.21 -20.37
C GLN A 596 40.11 -13.01 -19.72
N THR A 597 40.83 -12.44 -18.75
CA THR A 597 41.81 -13.20 -17.95
C THR A 597 41.17 -14.27 -17.07
N MET A 598 39.89 -14.11 -16.72
CA MET A 598 39.15 -15.05 -15.88
C MET A 598 38.39 -16.12 -16.70
N HIS A 599 37.66 -15.69 -17.75
CA HIS A 599 36.78 -16.55 -18.55
C HIS A 599 36.85 -16.20 -20.04
N SER A 600 38.02 -16.43 -20.65
CA SER A 600 38.31 -16.22 -22.08
C SER A 600 37.17 -16.60 -23.03
N ASN A 601 36.59 -17.80 -22.88
CA ASN A 601 35.54 -18.34 -23.75
C ASN A 601 34.16 -17.65 -23.64
N LEU A 602 33.91 -16.88 -22.58
CA LEU A 602 32.60 -16.24 -22.31
C LEU A 602 32.69 -14.71 -22.12
N ALA A 603 33.89 -14.14 -22.13
CA ALA A 603 34.15 -12.75 -21.75
C ALA A 603 33.23 -11.72 -22.42
N GLY A 604 32.99 -11.83 -23.73
CA GLY A 604 32.09 -10.91 -24.44
C GLY A 604 30.63 -10.96 -23.97
N LYS A 605 30.10 -12.14 -23.63
CA LYS A 605 28.74 -12.30 -23.11
C LYS A 605 28.63 -11.82 -21.66
N ILE A 606 29.62 -12.15 -20.84
CA ILE A 606 29.71 -11.70 -19.44
C ILE A 606 29.83 -10.17 -19.39
N THR A 607 30.70 -9.57 -20.21
CA THR A 607 30.84 -8.11 -20.30
C THR A 607 29.54 -7.47 -20.75
N GLY A 608 28.87 -8.01 -21.78
CA GLY A 608 27.57 -7.52 -22.24
C GLY A 608 26.50 -7.52 -21.14
N MET A 609 26.41 -8.60 -20.36
CA MET A 609 25.47 -8.69 -19.22
C MET A 609 25.85 -7.74 -18.07
N LEU A 610 27.13 -7.61 -17.74
CA LEU A 610 27.58 -6.69 -16.69
C LEU A 610 27.36 -5.23 -17.10
N LEU A 611 27.43 -4.89 -18.39
CA LEU A 611 27.11 -3.55 -18.88
C LEU A 611 25.64 -3.14 -18.71
N GLU A 612 24.72 -4.05 -18.40
CA GLU A 612 23.34 -3.70 -18.02
C GLU A 612 23.23 -3.16 -16.58
N ILE A 613 24.26 -3.36 -15.74
CA ILE A 613 24.34 -2.89 -14.34
C ILE A 613 24.60 -1.37 -14.28
N ASP A 614 24.21 -0.72 -13.17
CA ASP A 614 24.43 0.71 -12.95
C ASP A 614 25.91 1.13 -13.05
N ASN A 615 26.18 2.28 -13.67
CA ASN A 615 27.54 2.77 -13.95
C ASN A 615 28.38 3.01 -12.67
N SER A 616 27.74 3.22 -11.52
CA SER A 616 28.40 3.36 -10.22
C SER A 616 28.86 2.02 -9.62
N GLU A 617 28.11 0.93 -9.86
CA GLU A 617 28.51 -0.43 -9.47
C GLU A 617 29.57 -0.98 -10.44
N LEU A 618 29.49 -0.62 -11.74
CA LEU A 618 30.53 -0.91 -12.73
C LEU A 618 31.88 -0.25 -12.39
N LEU A 619 31.88 1.01 -11.92
CA LEU A 619 33.10 1.66 -11.41
C LEU A 619 33.64 0.95 -10.16
N HIS A 620 32.79 0.59 -9.20
CA HIS A 620 33.21 -0.15 -7.99
C HIS A 620 33.83 -1.53 -8.33
N MET A 621 33.34 -2.21 -9.37
CA MET A 621 33.96 -3.45 -9.86
C MET A 621 35.32 -3.24 -10.54
N LEU A 622 35.59 -2.07 -11.12
CA LEU A 622 36.93 -1.72 -11.62
C LEU A 622 37.89 -1.35 -10.48
N GLU A 623 37.38 -0.86 -9.34
CA GLU A 623 38.17 -0.59 -8.13
C GLU A 623 38.41 -1.84 -7.26
N SER A 624 37.50 -2.83 -7.29
CA SER A 624 37.56 -4.04 -6.46
C SER A 624 37.54 -5.33 -7.30
N PRO A 625 38.67 -6.05 -7.45
CA PRO A 625 38.72 -7.29 -8.22
C PRO A 625 37.90 -8.43 -7.59
N GLU A 626 37.69 -8.42 -6.28
CA GLU A 626 36.79 -9.36 -5.59
C GLU A 626 35.32 -9.07 -5.93
N SER A 627 34.93 -7.80 -5.99
CA SER A 627 33.59 -7.38 -6.42
C SER A 627 33.32 -7.77 -7.87
N LEU A 628 34.29 -7.58 -8.76
CA LEU A 628 34.21 -8.03 -10.15
C LEU A 628 34.07 -9.55 -10.23
N ARG A 629 34.92 -10.30 -9.50
CA ARG A 629 34.89 -11.76 -9.49
C ARG A 629 33.55 -12.34 -9.06
N SER A 630 33.00 -11.88 -7.93
CA SER A 630 31.70 -12.34 -7.46
C SER A 630 30.56 -12.07 -8.46
N LYS A 631 30.66 -11.03 -9.27
CA LYS A 631 29.67 -10.67 -10.31
C LYS A 631 29.87 -11.41 -11.62
N VAL A 632 31.11 -11.72 -11.97
CA VAL A 632 31.47 -12.62 -13.08
C VAL A 632 30.97 -14.03 -12.81
N ASP A 633 31.17 -14.56 -11.59
CA ASP A 633 30.67 -15.87 -11.18
C ASP A 633 29.12 -15.94 -11.21
N GLU A 634 28.43 -14.88 -10.77
CA GLU A 634 26.96 -14.75 -10.88
C GLU A 634 26.49 -14.78 -12.35
N ALA A 635 27.15 -14.02 -13.24
CA ALA A 635 26.83 -14.01 -14.67
C ALA A 635 27.09 -15.35 -15.36
N VAL A 636 28.17 -16.06 -14.99
CA VAL A 636 28.46 -17.42 -15.48
C VAL A 636 27.37 -18.41 -15.08
N ALA A 637 26.90 -18.38 -13.83
CA ALA A 637 25.81 -19.24 -13.37
C ALA A 637 24.49 -19.00 -14.15
N VAL A 638 24.15 -17.74 -14.43
CA VAL A 638 22.98 -17.38 -15.26
C VAL A 638 23.13 -17.87 -16.70
N LEU A 639 24.31 -17.73 -17.31
CA LEU A 639 24.59 -18.22 -18.67
C LEU A 639 24.49 -19.75 -18.75
N GLN A 640 24.99 -20.49 -17.75
CA GLN A 640 24.87 -21.95 -17.68
C GLN A 640 23.42 -22.40 -17.54
N ALA A 641 22.65 -21.77 -16.63
CA ALA A 641 21.23 -22.05 -16.46
C ALA A 641 20.42 -21.79 -17.75
N HIS A 642 20.74 -20.73 -18.48
CA HIS A 642 20.12 -20.44 -19.78
C HIS A 642 20.49 -21.48 -20.86
N HIS A 643 21.74 -21.97 -20.88
CA HIS A 643 22.17 -23.03 -21.80
C HIS A 643 21.41 -24.34 -21.55
N ALA A 644 21.37 -24.81 -20.30
CA ALA A 644 20.64 -26.01 -19.91
C ALA A 644 19.14 -25.91 -20.23
N LYS A 645 18.53 -24.75 -20.03
CA LYS A 645 17.12 -24.49 -20.39
C LYS A 645 16.89 -24.53 -21.91
N LYS A 646 17.84 -24.04 -22.70
CA LYS A 646 17.77 -24.09 -24.18
C LYS A 646 17.91 -25.54 -24.69
N GLU A 647 18.86 -26.30 -24.16
CA GLU A 647 19.02 -27.72 -24.48
C GLU A 647 17.77 -28.54 -24.12
N ALA A 648 17.17 -28.29 -22.94
CA ALA A 648 15.94 -28.94 -22.53
C ALA A 648 14.78 -28.66 -23.50
N ALA A 649 14.59 -27.39 -23.90
CA ALA A 649 13.58 -27.01 -24.90
C ALA A 649 13.83 -27.69 -26.26
N GLN A 650 15.10 -27.80 -26.68
CA GLN A 650 15.48 -28.40 -27.96
C GLN A 650 15.33 -29.94 -27.97
N LYS A 651 15.50 -30.60 -26.81
CA LYS A 651 15.16 -32.02 -26.59
C LYS A 651 13.65 -32.27 -26.61
N VAL A 652 12.84 -31.40 -25.99
CA VAL A 652 11.37 -31.50 -26.05
C VAL A 652 10.85 -31.34 -27.48
N GLY A 653 11.39 -30.38 -28.25
CA GLY A 653 11.01 -30.18 -29.64
C GLY A 653 11.35 -31.35 -30.57
N THR A 654 12.50 -32.02 -30.35
CA THR A 654 12.90 -33.19 -31.14
C THR A 654 12.11 -34.45 -30.79
N VAL A 655 11.72 -34.64 -29.52
CA VAL A 655 10.81 -35.74 -29.14
C VAL A 655 9.42 -35.54 -29.77
N ALA A 656 8.86 -34.33 -29.73
CA ALA A 656 7.56 -34.06 -30.35
C ALA A 656 7.55 -34.30 -31.88
N ALA A 657 8.64 -33.96 -32.57
CA ALA A 657 8.82 -34.21 -34.00
C ALA A 657 9.05 -35.69 -34.35
N ALA A 658 9.40 -36.54 -33.38
CA ALA A 658 9.56 -37.99 -33.55
C ALA A 658 8.30 -38.79 -33.18
N THR A 659 7.23 -38.12 -32.74
CA THR A 659 5.92 -38.71 -32.38
C THR A 659 4.75 -38.05 -33.11
N SER A 660 5.00 -37.51 -34.31
CA SER A 660 4.02 -36.88 -35.21
C SER A 660 4.00 -37.58 -36.56
#